data_AF-A0A6L9Q923-F1
#
_entry.id   AF-A0A6L9Q923-F1
#
_cell.length_a   1.000
_cell.length_b   1.000
_cell.length_c   1.000
_cell.angle_alpha   90.00
_cell.angle_beta   90.00
_cell.angle_gamma   90.00
#
_symmetry.space_group_name_H-M   'P 1'
#
loop_
_entity.id
_entity.type
_entity.pdbx_description
1 polymer ?
#
loop_
_entity_poly.entity_id
_entity_poly.type
_entity_poly.pdbx_seq_one_letter_code
_entity_poly.pdbx_strand_id
1 'polypeptide(L)'
;MMTSAPSGSESGSRAFDLLHPTVQRWIWQKQWKALHDAQEAAIPAILAGEDDILISAATASGKTEAAFLPICSALAESPEGAGFGAVYIGPLKALINDQFGRLEELCSLLEIPVHKWHGDVDAARKARLVRHASGIVLITPESLEALLANRGTRVPSMFQGVRYIVIDELHSFIGIERGAQLRSLLHRLELAVRRRIPRIGLSATLGDMQAAAEFLRPGGGEDVRLIESRSDGQELRLHIKGFLDDAPRRGKPGAPADEQSENIAGGGNRAIADHLFAVLRGSNNLVFANARRNVELFTDLLVRRGEQAGVPNEFVPHHGSLSKEIREDTEARLKDGSLPVTAVCTSTLEMGIDIGSIASVAQIGPPPGVAALRQRLGRTGRRGGPAMLRMYAAEPELAPGSDPQDELRTRLVQMIAVVNLLLDRWCEPPETGGLHLSTLVQQILSLISQHGGVLPQDAYRALCSHGPFQHIGPRLFKMLLHDLGEADLLRQEKDGLLLHGGEGERIANHHTFYAAFHSPEEYRLVATGRTLGSIPVPYPLAPGNMMIFAGRRWRIAGIDPQAKVIELTPAGGGNAPEFLGAAADVHDRIRTEMRLVYESGKMPVYLDSGAQRLLTEGRSAYRRLNLAQTPVVGWGKDTLLIPLRGDTIMNTLALALHRHDIPVGRQGAVLLLPDTAPRRAIDALTALAAESPPDPESLAELVPDQIIEKYDDVLGEELRTIAYAARKLDVGATWAALPGIAAAAEAGETAHHAPPDPAAPHRHKIGALPYAVIDVETTGLDPLHDRVVEIAVHRLHPDGSPDRSYSTVLHNDSGPGPTHVHGLTAGDLAGAPAFPDVAGDIAEMLDGAVLVAHNAMFDAAMLISEFARTGATPDDMLVLCTLDLARQFGSGHRSLTLADCAETEGVPLSRAHSAAHDAQATAALLLRYLGRAAEAGHHYLDEIGATGTLPAPGWAPWAPSGRRLRRTHVPAAPLRSDLPVPTMNSRAEIVYAHHIAQAARTPETFDRQISLLRDTARALALTPSALTNVHECLAKAWESHPNEQALLRALGPRDR
;
A
#
# COMPACT_ATOMS: atom_id res chain seq x y z
N MET A 1 35.63 39.23 -30.98
CA MET A 1 36.37 39.82 -29.85
C MET A 1 36.44 38.75 -28.76
N MET A 2 37.65 38.41 -28.35
CA MET A 2 37.93 37.49 -27.24
C MET A 2 37.46 38.13 -25.93
N THR A 3 36.67 37.41 -25.14
CA THR A 3 36.51 37.67 -23.71
C THR A 3 36.74 36.36 -22.97
N SER A 4 37.71 36.42 -22.07
CA SER A 4 38.31 35.36 -21.26
C SER A 4 37.33 34.48 -20.51
N ALA A 5 37.64 33.18 -20.46
CA ALA A 5 37.01 32.18 -19.60
C ALA A 5 37.22 32.50 -18.11
N PRO A 6 36.23 32.27 -17.24
CA PRO A 6 36.42 32.37 -15.80
C PRO A 6 37.12 31.10 -15.28
N SER A 7 38.27 31.28 -14.64
CA SER A 7 39.02 30.25 -13.94
C SER A 7 38.58 30.17 -12.48
N GLY A 8 38.11 29.00 -12.03
CA GLY A 8 37.98 28.67 -10.60
C GLY A 8 36.77 27.79 -10.24
N SER A 9 36.97 26.47 -10.29
CA SER A 9 36.20 25.38 -9.63
C SER A 9 34.67 25.39 -9.71
N GLU A 10 34.12 24.79 -10.77
CA GLU A 10 32.90 23.98 -10.76
C GLU A 10 32.98 23.05 -11.99
N SER A 11 32.84 21.73 -11.83
CA SER A 11 33.05 20.75 -12.90
C SER A 11 32.00 20.91 -14.00
N GLY A 12 32.38 21.50 -15.14
CA GLY A 12 31.53 21.50 -16.34
C GLY A 12 31.19 20.06 -16.78
N SER A 13 29.92 19.84 -17.11
CA SER A 13 29.43 18.58 -17.68
C SER A 13 30.20 18.21 -18.95
N ARG A 14 30.97 17.11 -18.93
CA ARG A 14 31.68 16.64 -20.13
C ARG A 14 30.73 16.02 -21.15
N ALA A 15 29.58 15.50 -20.72
CA ALA A 15 28.61 14.88 -21.62
C ALA A 15 27.77 15.90 -22.40
N PHE A 16 27.49 17.06 -21.79
CA PHE A 16 26.74 18.14 -22.45
C PHE A 16 27.40 18.59 -23.76
N ASP A 17 28.73 18.73 -23.75
CA ASP A 17 29.51 19.19 -24.91
C ASP A 17 29.51 18.19 -26.08
N LEU A 18 29.14 16.92 -25.84
CA LEU A 18 29.02 15.88 -26.87
C LEU A 18 27.68 15.94 -27.63
N LEU A 19 26.68 16.65 -27.09
CA LEU A 19 25.36 16.74 -27.70
C LEU A 19 25.35 17.70 -28.90
N HIS A 20 24.44 17.48 -29.84
CA HIS A 20 24.26 18.38 -30.99
C HIS A 20 23.92 19.81 -30.50
N PRO A 21 24.45 20.89 -31.12
CA PRO A 21 24.24 22.27 -30.64
C PRO A 21 22.78 22.69 -30.45
N THR A 22 21.87 22.16 -31.26
CA THR A 22 20.43 22.41 -31.09
C THR A 22 19.84 21.70 -29.87
N VAL A 23 20.34 20.51 -29.52
CA VAL A 23 19.95 19.80 -28.28
C VAL A 23 20.48 20.56 -27.06
N GLN A 24 21.72 21.04 -27.11
CA GLN A 24 22.29 21.91 -26.08
C GLN A 24 21.43 23.17 -25.87
N ARG A 25 20.98 23.80 -26.97
CA ARG A 25 20.08 24.96 -26.93
C ARG A 25 18.73 24.63 -26.28
N TRP A 26 18.16 23.46 -26.59
CA TRP A 26 16.91 23.01 -25.97
C TRP A 26 17.07 22.83 -24.45
N ILE A 27 18.17 22.20 -24.00
CA ILE A 27 18.48 22.05 -22.57
C ILE A 27 18.57 23.43 -21.88
N TRP A 28 19.23 24.39 -22.53
CA TRP A 28 19.30 25.77 -22.04
C TRP A 28 17.93 26.45 -21.95
N GLN A 29 17.06 26.27 -22.95
CA GLN A 29 15.68 26.78 -22.93
C GLN A 29 14.83 26.17 -21.81
N LYS A 30 15.10 24.90 -21.45
CA LYS A 30 14.50 24.25 -20.28
C LYS A 30 15.06 24.73 -18.94
N GLN A 31 16.05 25.63 -18.95
CA GLN A 31 16.70 26.18 -17.76
C GLN A 31 17.35 25.12 -16.86
N TRP A 32 17.83 24.03 -17.45
CA TRP A 32 18.54 22.99 -16.70
C TRP A 32 19.91 23.49 -16.30
N LYS A 33 20.22 23.40 -14.99
CA LYS A 33 21.52 23.85 -14.45
C LYS A 33 22.64 22.82 -14.62
N ALA A 34 22.27 21.54 -14.64
CA ALA A 34 23.17 20.40 -14.80
C ALA A 34 22.38 19.21 -15.35
N LEU A 35 23.09 18.24 -15.92
CA LEU A 35 22.53 16.94 -16.26
C LEU A 35 22.51 16.05 -15.02
N HIS A 36 21.56 15.11 -14.97
CA HIS A 36 21.54 14.08 -13.94
C HIS A 36 22.61 13.02 -14.19
N ASP A 37 23.06 12.32 -13.16
CA ASP A 37 24.11 11.30 -13.25
C ASP A 37 23.81 10.21 -14.30
N ALA A 38 22.54 9.77 -14.41
CA ALA A 38 22.11 8.83 -15.44
C ALA A 38 22.29 9.41 -16.86
N GLN A 39 22.01 10.70 -17.04
CA GLN A 39 22.14 11.39 -18.33
C GLN A 39 23.63 11.55 -18.68
N GLU A 40 24.47 12.00 -17.74
CA GLU A 40 25.93 12.10 -17.90
C GLU A 40 26.56 10.77 -18.34
N ALA A 41 26.14 9.67 -17.72
CA ALA A 41 26.65 8.34 -18.04
C ALA A 41 26.10 7.79 -19.36
N ALA A 42 24.83 8.04 -19.68
CA ALA A 42 24.16 7.48 -20.86
C ALA A 42 24.55 8.16 -22.17
N ILE A 43 24.76 9.48 -22.16
CA ILE A 43 25.07 10.25 -23.38
C ILE A 43 26.25 9.68 -24.18
N PRO A 44 27.46 9.52 -23.62
CA PRO A 44 28.61 9.02 -24.38
C PRO A 44 28.40 7.58 -24.85
N ALA A 45 27.73 6.74 -24.05
CA ALA A 45 27.48 5.34 -24.39
C ALA A 45 26.50 5.21 -25.57
N ILE A 46 25.41 5.99 -25.57
CA ILE A 46 24.40 5.94 -26.63
C ILE A 46 24.92 6.56 -27.93
N LEU A 47 25.72 7.64 -27.85
CA LEU A 47 26.32 8.26 -29.03
C LEU A 47 27.29 7.32 -29.76
N ALA A 48 28.01 6.44 -29.04
CA ALA A 48 28.86 5.42 -29.65
C ALA A 48 28.05 4.48 -30.55
N GLY A 49 26.82 4.11 -30.14
CA GLY A 49 25.86 3.40 -30.99
C GLY A 49 26.14 1.92 -31.21
N GLU A 50 26.96 1.29 -30.36
CA GLU A 50 27.38 -0.11 -30.50
C GLU A 50 26.77 -1.03 -29.42
N ASP A 51 26.54 -0.48 -28.22
CA ASP A 51 26.15 -1.24 -27.03
C ASP A 51 24.63 -1.34 -26.84
N ASP A 52 24.19 -2.46 -26.27
CA ASP A 52 22.89 -2.50 -25.58
C ASP A 52 23.06 -1.86 -24.20
N ILE A 53 22.07 -1.07 -23.78
CA ILE A 53 22.20 -0.26 -22.57
C ILE A 53 20.95 -0.45 -21.70
N LEU A 54 21.17 -0.67 -20.41
CA LEU A 54 20.10 -0.72 -19.42
C LEU A 54 20.26 0.43 -18.43
N ILE A 55 19.31 1.37 -18.45
CA ILE A 55 19.30 2.53 -17.57
C ILE A 55 18.32 2.30 -16.42
N SER A 56 18.85 2.15 -15.22
CA SER A 56 18.08 2.05 -13.98
C SER A 56 18.20 3.34 -13.18
N ALA A 57 17.09 4.09 -13.10
CA ALA A 57 17.05 5.35 -12.37
C ALA A 57 15.65 5.68 -11.84
N ALA A 58 15.54 6.38 -10.71
CA ALA A 58 14.26 6.68 -10.08
C ALA A 58 13.27 7.40 -11.04
N THR A 59 11.97 7.21 -10.85
CA THR A 59 10.95 7.96 -11.58
C THR A 59 11.15 9.45 -11.31
N ALA A 60 11.23 10.30 -12.35
CA ALA A 60 11.62 11.73 -12.32
C ALA A 60 13.12 12.08 -12.33
N SER A 61 14.03 11.13 -12.52
CA SER A 61 15.48 11.38 -12.73
C SER A 61 15.88 11.70 -14.19
N GLY A 62 14.89 11.94 -15.06
CA GLY A 62 15.15 12.26 -16.48
C GLY A 62 15.60 11.08 -17.34
N LYS A 63 15.10 9.85 -17.08
CA LYS A 63 15.39 8.62 -17.86
C LYS A 63 15.11 8.77 -19.35
N THR A 64 13.97 9.35 -19.70
CA THR A 64 13.61 9.59 -21.11
C THR A 64 14.68 10.43 -21.78
N GLU A 65 15.08 11.55 -21.16
CA GLU A 65 16.11 12.42 -21.71
C GLU A 65 17.50 11.79 -21.71
N ALA A 66 17.81 10.91 -20.75
CA ALA A 66 19.05 10.12 -20.77
C ALA A 66 19.16 9.29 -22.06
N ALA A 67 18.04 8.78 -22.59
CA ALA A 67 18.00 8.09 -23.87
C ALA A 67 17.91 9.05 -25.07
N PHE A 68 16.99 10.02 -25.04
CA PHE A 68 16.61 10.76 -26.23
C PHE A 68 17.50 11.96 -26.55
N LEU A 69 18.16 12.60 -25.57
CA LEU A 69 19.14 13.65 -25.87
C LEU A 69 20.27 13.15 -26.79
N PRO A 70 20.94 12.01 -26.51
CA PRO A 70 21.95 11.48 -27.40
C PRO A 70 21.38 10.89 -28.69
N ILE A 71 20.21 10.20 -28.65
CA ILE A 71 19.57 9.67 -29.88
C ILE A 71 19.24 10.80 -30.86
N CYS A 72 18.60 11.87 -30.38
CA CYS A 72 18.25 13.02 -31.20
C CYS A 72 19.49 13.72 -31.77
N SER A 73 20.58 13.79 -31.00
CA SER A 73 21.86 14.32 -31.49
C SER A 73 22.41 13.46 -32.63
N ALA A 74 22.45 12.13 -32.45
CA ALA A 74 22.91 11.19 -33.47
C ALA A 74 22.06 11.20 -34.75
N LEU A 75 20.74 11.35 -34.62
CA LEU A 75 19.83 11.45 -35.77
C LEU A 75 19.96 12.78 -36.52
N ALA A 76 20.22 13.88 -35.81
CA ALA A 76 20.40 15.19 -36.42
C ALA A 76 21.67 15.28 -37.29
N GLU A 77 22.73 14.54 -36.93
CA GLU A 77 23.97 14.45 -37.71
C GLU A 77 23.84 13.58 -38.97
N SER A 78 22.76 12.81 -39.10
CA SER A 78 22.54 11.88 -40.23
C SER A 78 21.09 11.89 -40.72
N PRO A 79 20.60 13.02 -41.28
CA PRO A 79 19.19 13.21 -41.61
C PRO A 79 18.71 12.38 -42.84
N GLU A 80 19.61 11.85 -43.66
CA GLU A 80 19.27 11.18 -44.94
C GLU A 80 18.94 9.67 -44.83
N GLY A 81 18.62 9.18 -43.63
CA GLY A 81 18.27 7.77 -43.42
C GLY A 81 16.92 7.38 -44.06
N ALA A 82 16.90 6.29 -44.83
CA ALA A 82 15.65 5.72 -45.33
C ALA A 82 14.92 4.93 -44.22
N GLY A 83 13.69 5.31 -43.90
CA GLY A 83 12.89 4.68 -42.83
C GLY A 83 12.96 5.42 -41.50
N PHE A 84 12.40 4.84 -40.43
CA PHE A 84 12.52 5.39 -39.09
C PHE A 84 13.98 5.34 -38.60
N GLY A 85 14.41 6.38 -37.89
CA GLY A 85 15.74 6.48 -37.27
C GLY A 85 15.79 5.89 -35.87
N ALA A 86 14.68 5.89 -35.13
CA ALA A 86 14.58 5.25 -33.82
C ALA A 86 13.15 4.74 -33.56
N VAL A 87 13.05 3.70 -32.74
CA VAL A 87 11.78 3.11 -32.29
C VAL A 87 11.69 3.23 -30.78
N TYR A 88 10.58 3.75 -30.28
CA TYR A 88 10.23 3.75 -28.87
C TYR A 88 9.11 2.76 -28.64
N ILE A 89 9.30 1.85 -27.69
CA ILE A 89 8.31 0.86 -27.29
C ILE A 89 7.80 1.23 -25.91
N GLY A 90 6.51 1.55 -25.84
CA GLY A 90 5.81 1.87 -24.60
C GLY A 90 4.81 0.78 -24.22
N PRO A 91 4.74 0.37 -22.94
CA PRO A 91 3.73 -0.60 -22.47
C PRO A 91 2.30 -0.08 -22.53
N LEU A 92 2.07 1.23 -22.52
CA LEU A 92 0.71 1.77 -22.49
C LEU A 92 0.53 2.83 -23.58
N LYS A 93 -0.68 2.88 -24.15
CA LYS A 93 -1.08 3.95 -25.08
C LYS A 93 -0.98 5.33 -24.43
N ALA A 94 -1.38 5.44 -23.17
CA ALA A 94 -1.30 6.68 -22.40
C ALA A 94 0.15 7.16 -22.25
N LEU A 95 1.07 6.24 -21.94
CA LEU A 95 2.50 6.55 -21.87
C LEU A 95 3.06 6.99 -23.24
N ILE A 96 2.65 6.34 -24.34
CA ILE A 96 3.04 6.78 -25.69
C ILE A 96 2.55 8.20 -25.98
N ASN A 97 1.30 8.54 -25.65
CA ASN A 97 0.78 9.89 -25.87
C ASN A 97 1.53 10.94 -25.04
N ASP A 98 1.89 10.61 -23.80
CA ASP A 98 2.66 11.50 -22.94
C ASP A 98 4.10 11.72 -23.47
N GLN A 99 4.81 10.63 -23.81
CA GLN A 99 6.14 10.75 -24.40
C GLN A 99 6.12 11.41 -25.78
N PHE A 100 5.05 11.24 -26.56
CA PHE A 100 4.90 11.92 -27.86
C PHE A 100 4.98 13.43 -27.69
N GLY A 101 4.23 14.01 -26.75
CA GLY A 101 4.24 15.46 -26.51
C GLY A 101 5.62 15.96 -26.07
N ARG A 102 6.29 15.22 -25.18
CA ARG A 102 7.64 15.56 -24.71
C ARG A 102 8.69 15.50 -25.83
N LEU A 103 8.65 14.46 -26.65
CA LEU A 103 9.60 14.29 -27.75
C LEU A 103 9.33 15.23 -28.92
N GLU A 104 8.06 15.55 -29.20
CA GLU A 104 7.69 16.50 -30.26
C GLU A 104 8.33 17.87 -30.02
N GLU A 105 8.35 18.36 -28.77
CA GLU A 105 8.98 19.62 -28.40
C GLU A 105 10.51 19.64 -28.64
N LEU A 106 11.21 18.56 -28.28
CA LEU A 106 12.66 18.43 -28.52
C LEU A 106 12.94 18.31 -30.03
N CYS A 107 12.18 17.47 -30.71
CA CYS A 107 12.45 17.09 -32.10
C CYS A 107 12.01 18.17 -33.10
N SER A 108 11.06 19.05 -32.76
CA SER A 108 10.65 20.14 -33.66
C SER A 108 11.79 21.10 -33.96
N LEU A 109 12.70 21.34 -32.99
CA LEU A 109 13.88 22.18 -33.19
C LEU A 109 14.92 21.52 -34.11
N LEU A 110 14.91 20.19 -34.20
CA LEU A 110 15.82 19.38 -35.00
C LEU A 110 15.24 18.99 -36.36
N GLU A 111 13.99 19.38 -36.65
CA GLU A 111 13.23 18.95 -37.83
C GLU A 111 13.09 17.42 -37.95
N ILE A 112 13.15 16.71 -36.82
CA ILE A 112 12.97 15.25 -36.76
C ILE A 112 11.47 14.97 -36.53
N PRO A 113 10.77 14.28 -37.45
CA PRO A 113 9.35 14.00 -37.24
C PRO A 113 9.16 12.92 -36.17
N VAL A 114 8.18 13.13 -35.28
CA VAL A 114 7.78 12.17 -34.25
C VAL A 114 6.39 11.62 -34.58
N HIS A 115 6.20 10.32 -34.39
CA HIS A 115 4.98 9.63 -34.78
C HIS A 115 4.50 8.68 -33.68
N LYS A 116 3.22 8.78 -33.30
CA LYS A 116 2.56 7.76 -32.49
C LYS A 116 1.93 6.67 -33.35
N TRP A 117 2.05 5.42 -32.93
CA TRP A 117 1.50 4.25 -33.61
C TRP A 117 0.83 3.31 -32.60
N HIS A 118 -0.48 3.46 -32.44
CA HIS A 118 -1.30 2.55 -31.64
C HIS A 118 -2.72 2.45 -32.20
N GLY A 119 -3.56 1.58 -31.62
CA GLY A 119 -4.94 1.33 -32.09
C GLY A 119 -5.73 2.60 -32.41
N ASP A 120 -5.69 3.61 -31.53
CA ASP A 120 -6.50 4.83 -31.66
C ASP A 120 -5.96 5.87 -32.67
N VAL A 121 -4.83 5.61 -33.33
CA VAL A 121 -4.29 6.51 -34.37
C VAL A 121 -5.00 6.26 -35.70
N ASP A 122 -5.43 7.34 -36.34
CA ASP A 122 -6.13 7.35 -37.63
C ASP A 122 -5.43 6.51 -38.71
N ALA A 123 -6.24 5.77 -39.46
CA ALA A 123 -5.77 4.83 -40.48
C ALA A 123 -5.08 5.53 -41.66
N ALA A 124 -5.53 6.73 -42.07
CA ALA A 124 -4.91 7.48 -43.15
C ALA A 124 -3.51 7.98 -42.74
N ARG A 125 -3.34 8.42 -41.48
CA ARG A 125 -2.02 8.78 -40.94
C ARG A 125 -1.06 7.59 -40.95
N LYS A 126 -1.50 6.40 -40.52
CA LYS A 126 -0.71 5.16 -40.61
C LYS A 126 -0.34 4.81 -42.05
N ALA A 127 -1.30 4.88 -42.99
CA ALA A 127 -1.07 4.57 -44.40
C ALA A 127 -0.04 5.49 -45.06
N ARG A 128 0.03 6.78 -44.65
CA ARG A 128 1.09 7.70 -45.08
C ARG A 128 2.46 7.23 -44.59
N LEU A 129 2.58 6.87 -43.32
CA LEU A 129 3.83 6.41 -42.72
C LEU A 129 4.33 5.08 -43.31
N VAL A 130 3.43 4.16 -43.70
CA VAL A 130 3.82 2.93 -44.41
C VAL A 130 4.49 3.22 -45.75
N ARG A 131 4.11 4.32 -46.42
CA ARG A 131 4.70 4.71 -47.71
C ARG A 131 5.99 5.51 -47.54
N HIS A 132 6.04 6.37 -46.51
CA HIS A 132 7.16 7.26 -46.25
C HIS A 132 7.44 7.30 -44.74
N ALA A 133 8.20 6.32 -44.25
CA ALA A 133 8.66 6.27 -42.87
C ALA A 133 9.93 7.13 -42.70
N SER A 134 9.94 7.95 -41.64
CA SER A 134 11.04 8.86 -41.30
C SER A 134 10.95 9.26 -39.82
N GLY A 135 12.07 9.61 -39.20
CA GLY A 135 12.10 10.13 -37.83
C GLY A 135 11.88 9.06 -36.76
N ILE A 136 11.15 9.39 -35.68
CA ILE A 136 10.98 8.55 -34.50
C ILE A 136 9.55 8.02 -34.42
N VAL A 137 9.38 6.71 -34.22
CA VAL A 137 8.06 6.08 -34.02
C VAL A 137 7.90 5.56 -32.60
N LEU A 138 6.81 5.94 -31.93
CA LEU A 138 6.39 5.46 -30.62
C LEU A 138 5.26 4.45 -30.79
N ILE A 139 5.49 3.20 -30.41
CA ILE A 139 4.63 2.05 -30.73
C ILE A 139 4.42 1.13 -29.52
N THR A 140 3.26 0.46 -29.43
CA THR A 140 3.05 -0.62 -28.44
C THR A 140 3.51 -1.97 -29.02
N PRO A 141 3.84 -2.98 -28.19
CA PRO A 141 4.16 -4.32 -28.68
C PRO A 141 3.07 -4.89 -29.60
N GLU A 142 1.79 -4.78 -29.21
CA GLU A 142 0.66 -5.30 -29.99
C GLU A 142 0.50 -4.57 -31.33
N SER A 143 0.83 -3.27 -31.35
CA SER A 143 0.75 -2.49 -32.59
C SER A 143 1.92 -2.76 -33.52
N LEU A 144 3.08 -3.14 -32.97
CA LEU A 144 4.24 -3.65 -33.71
C LEU A 144 3.95 -5.04 -34.26
N GLU A 145 3.31 -5.92 -33.48
CA GLU A 145 2.79 -7.23 -33.93
C GLU A 145 1.88 -7.07 -35.14
N ALA A 146 0.86 -6.20 -35.02
CA ALA A 146 -0.05 -5.92 -36.12
C ALA A 146 0.67 -5.35 -37.36
N LEU A 147 1.75 -4.59 -37.18
CA LEU A 147 2.56 -4.08 -38.28
C LEU A 147 3.33 -5.21 -38.96
N LEU A 148 4.03 -6.06 -38.20
CA LEU A 148 4.77 -7.19 -38.75
C LEU A 148 3.85 -8.19 -39.47
N ALA A 149 2.73 -8.56 -38.86
CA ALA A 149 1.78 -9.52 -39.42
C ALA A 149 1.11 -8.98 -40.70
N ASN A 150 0.56 -7.75 -40.66
CA ASN A 150 -0.25 -7.24 -41.77
C ASN A 150 0.57 -6.56 -42.88
N ARG A 151 1.81 -6.14 -42.59
CA ARG A 151 2.64 -5.32 -43.49
C ARG A 151 4.06 -5.87 -43.61
N GLY A 152 4.25 -7.19 -43.43
CA GLY A 152 5.56 -7.85 -43.42
C GLY A 152 6.50 -7.45 -44.55
N THR A 153 6.00 -7.33 -45.78
CA THR A 153 6.79 -6.92 -46.96
C THR A 153 7.32 -5.49 -46.92
N ARG A 154 6.68 -4.60 -46.14
CA ARG A 154 7.09 -3.19 -45.97
C ARG A 154 8.03 -2.98 -44.79
N VAL A 155 8.06 -3.91 -43.82
CA VAL A 155 8.86 -3.82 -42.61
C VAL A 155 10.34 -3.48 -42.91
N PRO A 156 11.05 -4.17 -43.83
CA PRO A 156 12.45 -3.85 -44.09
C PRO A 156 12.65 -2.39 -44.50
N SER A 157 11.82 -1.89 -45.44
CA SER A 157 11.92 -0.50 -45.92
C SER A 157 11.60 0.54 -44.85
N MET A 158 10.71 0.22 -43.92
CA MET A 158 10.31 1.15 -42.84
C MET A 158 11.34 1.20 -41.70
N PHE A 159 12.07 0.11 -41.44
CA PHE A 159 12.93 -0.03 -40.27
C PHE A 159 14.43 -0.16 -40.56
N GLN A 160 14.87 -0.22 -41.83
CA GLN A 160 16.30 -0.31 -42.19
C GLN A 160 17.17 0.79 -41.54
N GLY A 161 16.63 2.01 -41.43
CA GLY A 161 17.31 3.16 -40.83
C GLY A 161 17.38 3.18 -39.30
N VAL A 162 16.77 2.22 -38.60
CA VAL A 162 16.58 2.30 -37.13
C VAL A 162 17.88 2.08 -36.39
N ARG A 163 18.48 3.14 -35.87
CA ARG A 163 19.74 3.07 -35.11
C ARG A 163 19.55 2.59 -33.68
N TYR A 164 18.39 2.87 -33.08
CA TYR A 164 18.13 2.59 -31.68
C TYR A 164 16.69 2.09 -31.47
N ILE A 165 16.52 1.12 -30.57
CA ILE A 165 15.23 0.73 -30.02
C ILE A 165 15.23 1.05 -28.53
N VAL A 166 14.36 1.96 -28.10
CA VAL A 166 14.15 2.29 -26.70
C VAL A 166 12.95 1.50 -26.18
N ILE A 167 13.11 0.79 -25.07
CA ILE A 167 12.04 0.05 -24.39
C ILE A 167 11.83 0.72 -23.05
N ASP A 168 10.73 1.45 -22.91
CA ASP A 168 10.40 2.13 -21.66
C ASP A 168 9.65 1.20 -20.70
N GLU A 169 9.85 1.44 -19.41
CA GLU A 169 9.33 0.61 -18.31
C GLU A 169 9.60 -0.89 -18.52
N LEU A 170 10.87 -1.25 -18.81
CA LEU A 170 11.30 -2.61 -19.15
C LEU A 170 10.78 -3.67 -18.16
N HIS A 171 10.76 -3.35 -16.87
CA HIS A 171 10.27 -4.24 -15.80
C HIS A 171 8.82 -4.72 -16.03
N SER A 172 7.99 -3.95 -16.74
CA SER A 172 6.58 -4.29 -16.98
C SER A 172 6.41 -5.41 -18.01
N PHE A 173 7.51 -5.82 -18.66
CA PHE A 173 7.53 -6.90 -19.63
C PHE A 173 8.21 -8.17 -19.11
N ILE A 174 9.04 -8.09 -18.06
CA ILE A 174 9.84 -9.25 -17.65
C ILE A 174 8.94 -10.29 -16.99
N GLY A 175 9.04 -11.55 -17.44
CA GLY A 175 8.36 -12.71 -16.84
C GLY A 175 6.88 -12.89 -17.18
N ILE A 176 6.34 -12.13 -18.13
CA ILE A 176 4.93 -12.24 -18.56
C ILE A 176 4.80 -12.52 -20.07
N GLU A 177 3.62 -12.97 -20.52
CA GLU A 177 3.35 -13.35 -21.92
C GLU A 177 3.68 -12.20 -22.88
N ARG A 178 3.36 -10.97 -22.43
CA ARG A 178 3.63 -9.74 -23.17
C ARG A 178 5.12 -9.49 -23.41
N GLY A 179 5.99 -9.91 -22.48
CA GLY A 179 7.44 -9.82 -22.64
C GLY A 179 8.00 -10.82 -23.62
N ALA A 180 7.52 -12.06 -23.56
CA ALA A 180 7.85 -13.09 -24.55
C ALA A 180 7.46 -12.64 -25.96
N GLN A 181 6.28 -12.03 -26.10
CA GLN A 181 5.85 -11.40 -27.35
C GLN A 181 6.83 -10.30 -27.79
N LEU A 182 7.15 -9.34 -26.91
CA LEU A 182 8.07 -8.25 -27.23
C LEU A 182 9.44 -8.76 -27.69
N ARG A 183 10.03 -9.74 -27.00
CA ARG A 183 11.32 -10.32 -27.40
C ARG A 183 11.26 -10.95 -28.80
N SER A 184 10.15 -11.60 -29.15
CA SER A 184 9.91 -12.15 -30.50
C SER A 184 9.83 -11.04 -31.54
N LEU A 185 9.09 -9.97 -31.26
CA LEU A 185 8.96 -8.82 -32.15
C LEU A 185 10.30 -8.15 -32.42
N LEU A 186 11.11 -7.92 -31.38
CA LEU A 186 12.44 -7.33 -31.50
C LEU A 186 13.38 -8.21 -32.34
N HIS A 187 13.35 -9.53 -32.10
CA HIS A 187 14.15 -10.48 -32.87
C HIS A 187 13.72 -10.55 -34.34
N ARG A 188 12.42 -10.66 -34.61
CA ARG A 188 11.85 -10.66 -35.97
C ARG A 188 12.16 -9.36 -36.72
N LEU A 189 12.20 -8.23 -36.02
CA LEU A 189 12.59 -6.95 -36.59
C LEU A 189 14.06 -6.96 -37.04
N GLU A 190 14.98 -7.45 -36.20
CA GLU A 190 16.39 -7.61 -36.55
C GLU A 190 16.60 -8.59 -37.71
N LEU A 191 15.83 -9.69 -37.77
CA LEU A 191 15.83 -10.61 -38.92
C LEU A 191 15.36 -9.90 -40.21
N ALA A 192 14.32 -9.07 -40.13
CA ALA A 192 13.79 -8.34 -41.28
C ALA A 192 14.77 -7.28 -41.81
N VAL A 193 15.51 -6.60 -40.93
CA VAL A 193 16.55 -5.63 -41.34
C VAL A 193 17.93 -6.23 -41.57
N ARG A 194 18.13 -7.50 -41.18
CA ARG A 194 19.37 -8.28 -41.30
C ARG A 194 20.56 -7.65 -40.58
N ARG A 195 20.33 -7.02 -39.44
CA ARG A 195 21.39 -6.54 -38.54
C ARG A 195 20.92 -6.48 -37.10
N ARG A 196 21.89 -6.51 -36.19
CA ARG A 196 21.65 -6.16 -34.79
C ARG A 196 21.34 -4.67 -34.67
N ILE A 197 20.36 -4.34 -33.83
CA ILE A 197 20.00 -2.97 -33.49
C ILE A 197 20.27 -2.78 -31.98
N PRO A 198 21.06 -1.76 -31.58
CA PRO A 198 21.21 -1.38 -30.18
C PRO A 198 19.86 -1.17 -29.49
N ARG A 199 19.67 -1.82 -28.34
CA ARG A 199 18.48 -1.74 -27.50
C ARG A 199 18.81 -0.98 -26.22
N ILE A 200 17.95 -0.03 -25.86
CA ILE A 200 18.06 0.78 -24.66
C ILE A 200 16.86 0.49 -23.77
N GLY A 201 17.06 -0.25 -22.68
CA GLY A 201 16.04 -0.51 -21.68
C GLY A 201 16.00 0.61 -20.64
N LEU A 202 14.81 1.14 -20.33
CA LEU A 202 14.61 2.11 -19.25
C LEU A 202 13.78 1.45 -18.15
N SER A 203 14.23 1.55 -16.89
CA SER A 203 13.46 1.05 -15.76
C SER A 203 13.65 1.89 -14.50
N ALA A 204 12.61 1.99 -13.68
CA ALA A 204 12.67 2.61 -12.36
C ALA A 204 13.15 1.65 -11.25
N THR A 205 12.81 0.38 -11.41
CA THR A 205 12.84 -0.63 -10.34
C THR A 205 13.25 -1.95 -10.97
N LEU A 206 14.49 -2.37 -10.73
CA LEU A 206 14.96 -3.71 -11.08
C LEU A 206 15.62 -4.27 -9.83
N GLY A 207 15.08 -5.37 -9.32
CA GLY A 207 15.69 -6.12 -8.21
C GLY A 207 16.91 -6.90 -8.70
N ASP A 208 16.81 -7.48 -9.89
CA ASP A 208 17.90 -8.20 -10.57
C ASP A 208 18.18 -7.52 -11.93
N MET A 209 19.30 -6.80 -11.98
CA MET A 209 19.75 -6.10 -13.18
C MET A 209 20.24 -7.08 -14.25
N GLN A 210 20.78 -8.23 -13.86
CA GLN A 210 21.30 -9.22 -14.79
C GLN A 210 20.16 -9.94 -15.50
N ALA A 211 19.12 -10.32 -14.76
CA ALA A 211 17.91 -10.87 -15.38
C ALA A 211 17.24 -9.88 -16.36
N ALA A 212 17.27 -8.59 -16.05
CA ALA A 212 16.76 -7.55 -16.95
C ALA A 212 17.64 -7.34 -18.18
N ALA A 213 18.96 -7.43 -18.03
CA ALA A 213 19.91 -7.41 -19.14
C ALA A 213 19.72 -8.62 -20.07
N GLU A 214 19.58 -9.82 -19.50
CA GLU A 214 19.30 -11.05 -20.24
C GLU A 214 17.93 -11.00 -20.94
N PHE A 215 16.93 -10.38 -20.31
CA PHE A 215 15.65 -10.11 -20.97
C PHE A 215 15.81 -9.14 -22.16
N LEU A 216 16.60 -8.08 -22.00
CA LEU A 216 16.86 -7.08 -23.05
C LEU A 216 17.59 -7.69 -24.25
N ARG A 217 18.61 -8.51 -23.98
CA ARG A 217 19.41 -9.22 -24.97
C ARG A 217 19.61 -10.70 -24.58
N PRO A 218 18.71 -11.59 -25.03
CA PRO A 218 18.80 -13.02 -24.74
C PRO A 218 20.09 -13.65 -25.28
N GLY A 219 20.79 -14.41 -24.44
CA GLY A 219 22.09 -15.04 -24.73
C GLY A 219 23.27 -14.07 -24.74
N GLY A 220 23.04 -12.80 -24.37
CA GLY A 220 24.04 -11.73 -24.40
C GLY A 220 23.84 -10.69 -23.31
N GLY A 221 23.19 -11.05 -22.19
CA GLY A 221 22.95 -10.15 -21.07
C GLY A 221 24.23 -9.58 -20.46
N GLU A 222 25.31 -10.35 -20.43
CA GLU A 222 26.64 -9.91 -19.95
C GLU A 222 27.24 -8.77 -20.79
N ASP A 223 26.86 -8.66 -22.06
CA ASP A 223 27.32 -7.59 -22.97
C ASP A 223 26.47 -6.32 -22.85
N VAL A 224 25.42 -6.32 -22.02
CA VAL A 224 24.57 -5.15 -21.80
C VAL A 224 25.25 -4.21 -20.81
N ARG A 225 25.47 -2.96 -21.24
CA ARG A 225 26.03 -1.93 -20.38
C ARG A 225 25.00 -1.42 -19.38
N LEU A 226 25.29 -1.61 -18.10
CA LEU A 226 24.43 -1.16 -17.00
C LEU A 226 24.76 0.28 -16.60
N ILE A 227 23.73 1.13 -16.51
CA ILE A 227 23.82 2.50 -16.02
C ILE A 227 22.85 2.67 -14.86
N GLU A 228 23.39 2.78 -13.65
CA GLU A 228 22.61 2.94 -12.42
C GLU A 228 22.79 4.35 -11.85
N SER A 229 21.68 5.06 -11.67
CA SER A 229 21.69 6.28 -10.87
C SER A 229 21.23 5.99 -9.45
N ARG A 230 22.13 6.25 -8.50
CA ARG A 230 21.85 6.21 -7.06
C ARG A 230 21.38 7.59 -6.63
N SER A 231 20.13 7.93 -6.93
CA SER A 231 19.52 9.17 -6.43
C SER A 231 19.18 8.98 -4.94
N ASP A 232 20.18 9.13 -4.07
CA ASP A 232 20.05 9.05 -2.62
C ASP A 232 19.78 10.44 -2.04
N GLY A 233 18.57 10.68 -1.51
CA GLY A 233 18.34 11.92 -0.76
C GLY A 233 16.89 12.35 -0.56
N GLN A 234 15.90 11.64 -1.10
CA GLN A 234 14.51 12.04 -0.89
C GLN A 234 14.02 11.56 0.49
N GLU A 235 13.65 12.50 1.37
CA GLU A 235 13.05 12.20 2.66
C GLU A 235 11.75 11.41 2.46
N LEU A 236 11.70 10.18 2.99
CA LEU A 236 10.50 9.34 2.97
C LEU A 236 9.70 9.56 4.26
N ARG A 237 8.45 10.01 4.12
CA ARG A 237 7.47 10.06 5.20
C ARG A 237 6.48 8.93 5.04
N LEU A 238 6.60 7.93 5.91
CA LEU A 238 5.83 6.70 5.88
C LEU A 238 4.91 6.61 7.10
N HIS A 239 3.67 6.17 6.88
CA HIS A 239 2.74 5.84 7.96
C HIS A 239 1.82 4.68 7.56
N ILE A 240 1.68 3.67 8.41
CA ILE A 240 0.71 2.57 8.27
C ILE A 240 -0.35 2.69 9.36
N LYS A 241 -1.62 2.71 8.95
CA LYS A 241 -2.77 2.74 9.85
C LYS A 241 -3.51 1.42 9.87
N GLY A 242 -3.86 0.94 11.05
CA GLY A 242 -4.61 -0.29 11.26
C GLY A 242 -6.06 -0.05 11.66
N PHE A 243 -6.98 -0.73 10.99
CA PHE A 243 -8.42 -0.67 11.26
C PHE A 243 -8.99 -2.09 11.38
N LEU A 244 -9.95 -2.26 12.29
CA LEU A 244 -10.76 -3.47 12.38
C LEU A 244 -11.96 -3.35 11.45
N ASP A 245 -12.21 -4.39 10.67
CA ASP A 245 -13.37 -4.51 9.79
C ASP A 245 -14.44 -5.34 10.49
N ASP A 246 -15.52 -4.68 10.92
CA ASP A 246 -16.67 -5.36 11.51
C ASP A 246 -17.34 -6.28 10.47
N ALA A 247 -17.97 -7.36 10.95
CA ALA A 247 -18.77 -8.20 10.08
C ALA A 247 -19.88 -7.35 9.42
N PRO A 248 -20.18 -7.51 8.11
CA PRO A 248 -21.22 -6.75 7.45
C PRO A 248 -22.53 -6.89 8.22
N ARG A 249 -23.03 -5.79 8.81
CA ARG A 249 -24.32 -5.82 9.51
C ARG A 249 -25.40 -6.18 8.50
N ARG A 250 -25.96 -7.39 8.55
CA ARG A 250 -27.19 -7.69 7.80
C ARG A 250 -28.25 -6.71 8.31
N GLY A 251 -28.73 -5.83 7.43
CA GLY A 251 -29.77 -4.87 7.78
C GLY A 251 -30.98 -5.56 8.41
N LYS A 252 -31.68 -4.87 9.31
CA LYS A 252 -32.92 -5.40 9.91
C LYS A 252 -33.87 -5.83 8.78
N PRO A 253 -34.50 -7.02 8.86
CA PRO A 253 -35.53 -7.42 7.91
C PRO A 253 -36.62 -6.34 7.82
N GLY A 254 -36.81 -5.74 6.64
CA GLY A 254 -37.83 -4.70 6.41
C GLY A 254 -37.34 -3.24 6.40
N ALA A 255 -36.05 -2.96 6.58
CA ALA A 255 -35.51 -1.60 6.40
C ALA A 255 -35.64 -1.13 4.92
N PRO A 256 -35.76 0.18 4.64
CA PRO A 256 -35.75 0.72 3.28
C PRO A 256 -34.52 0.25 2.48
N ALA A 257 -34.66 0.04 1.17
CA ALA A 257 -33.57 -0.41 0.29
C ALA A 257 -32.31 0.49 0.36
N ASP A 258 -32.53 1.76 0.71
CA ASP A 258 -31.50 2.79 0.86
C ASP A 258 -30.62 2.52 2.10
N GLU A 259 -31.22 2.09 3.22
CA GLU A 259 -30.52 1.72 4.47
C GLU A 259 -29.89 0.31 4.38
N GLN A 260 -30.48 -0.60 3.61
CA GLN A 260 -29.87 -1.91 3.33
C GLN A 260 -28.59 -1.78 2.47
N SER A 261 -28.49 -0.72 1.66
CA SER A 261 -27.34 -0.43 0.79
C SER A 261 -26.16 0.25 1.51
N GLU A 262 -26.33 0.75 2.74
CA GLU A 262 -25.22 1.33 3.51
C GLU A 262 -24.37 0.28 4.25
N ASN A 263 -24.86 -0.96 4.35
CA ASN A 263 -24.21 -2.07 5.06
C ASN A 263 -23.22 -2.92 4.22
N ILE A 264 -22.81 -2.44 3.03
CA ILE A 264 -21.96 -3.21 2.09
C ILE A 264 -20.46 -3.09 2.42
N ALA A 265 -20.04 -2.01 3.07
CA ALA A 265 -18.67 -1.80 3.52
C ALA A 265 -18.58 -2.08 5.03
N GLY A 266 -17.71 -3.02 5.44
CA GLY A 266 -17.34 -3.18 6.84
C GLY A 266 -16.80 -1.86 7.43
N GLY A 267 -16.86 -1.76 8.76
CA GLY A 267 -16.53 -0.58 9.56
C GLY A 267 -15.09 -0.13 9.36
N GLY A 268 -14.18 -1.05 9.05
CA GLY A 268 -12.79 -0.75 8.77
C GLY A 268 -12.65 0.00 7.45
N ASN A 269 -13.34 -0.45 6.40
CA ASN A 269 -13.35 0.26 5.11
C ASN A 269 -13.98 1.66 5.22
N ARG A 270 -15.02 1.82 6.06
CA ARG A 270 -15.61 3.15 6.33
C ARG A 270 -14.63 4.06 7.06
N ALA A 271 -13.97 3.58 8.11
CA ALA A 271 -12.97 4.35 8.86
C ALA A 271 -11.76 4.73 7.99
N ILE A 272 -11.33 3.86 7.08
CA ILE A 272 -10.30 4.18 6.09
C ILE A 272 -10.77 5.33 5.20
N ALA A 273 -12.00 5.27 4.68
CA ALA A 273 -12.54 6.34 3.85
C ALA A 273 -12.69 7.67 4.61
N ASP A 274 -13.06 7.65 5.89
CA ASP A 274 -13.10 8.84 6.76
C ASP A 274 -11.72 9.49 6.87
N HIS A 275 -10.70 8.68 7.14
CA HIS A 275 -9.33 9.19 7.27
C HIS A 275 -8.79 9.70 5.92
N LEU A 276 -9.00 8.96 4.82
CA LEU A 276 -8.62 9.38 3.48
C LEU A 276 -9.26 10.74 3.13
N PHE A 277 -10.55 10.91 3.40
CA PHE A 277 -11.25 12.17 3.18
C PHE A 277 -10.68 13.32 4.01
N ALA A 278 -10.30 13.06 5.25
CA ALA A 278 -9.72 14.08 6.13
C ALA A 278 -8.33 14.56 5.66
N VAL A 279 -7.50 13.67 5.12
CA VAL A 279 -6.07 13.96 4.86
C VAL A 279 -5.69 14.18 3.39
N LEU A 280 -6.54 13.80 2.43
CA LEU A 280 -6.23 13.87 1.00
C LEU A 280 -7.00 14.95 0.22
N ARG A 281 -7.65 15.89 0.91
CA ARG A 281 -8.27 17.05 0.23
C ARG A 281 -7.29 18.21 0.07
N GLY A 282 -7.55 19.06 -0.91
CA GLY A 282 -6.82 20.30 -1.13
C GLY A 282 -5.46 20.13 -1.82
N SER A 283 -5.09 18.91 -2.22
CA SER A 283 -3.88 18.62 -2.99
C SER A 283 -4.10 17.48 -3.99
N ASN A 284 -3.14 17.29 -4.90
CA ASN A 284 -3.17 16.14 -5.82
C ASN A 284 -2.63 14.89 -5.15
N ASN A 285 -3.40 13.81 -5.14
CA ASN A 285 -3.05 12.55 -4.47
C ASN A 285 -3.43 11.34 -5.31
N LEU A 286 -2.81 10.20 -5.01
CA LEU A 286 -3.18 8.90 -5.57
C LEU A 286 -3.56 7.93 -4.44
N VAL A 287 -4.64 7.18 -4.62
CA VAL A 287 -5.09 6.15 -3.69
C VAL A 287 -5.16 4.81 -4.42
N PHE A 288 -4.18 3.94 -4.18
CA PHE A 288 -4.14 2.62 -4.81
C PHE A 288 -4.98 1.61 -4.04
N ALA A 289 -5.88 0.94 -4.76
CA ALA A 289 -6.61 -0.22 -4.29
C ALA A 289 -6.40 -1.38 -5.28
N ASN A 290 -6.06 -2.58 -4.77
CA ASN A 290 -5.63 -3.70 -5.61
C ASN A 290 -6.76 -4.36 -6.43
N ALA A 291 -8.01 -3.95 -6.21
CA ALA A 291 -9.17 -4.47 -6.93
C ALA A 291 -10.00 -3.32 -7.49
N ARG A 292 -10.48 -3.46 -8.73
CA ARG A 292 -11.39 -2.49 -9.38
C ARG A 292 -12.65 -2.27 -8.55
N ARG A 293 -13.17 -3.34 -7.92
CA ARG A 293 -14.29 -3.26 -6.96
C ARG A 293 -14.00 -2.30 -5.81
N ASN A 294 -12.80 -2.37 -5.24
CA ASN A 294 -12.41 -1.49 -4.13
C ASN A 294 -12.19 -0.06 -4.60
N VAL A 295 -11.67 0.16 -5.81
CA VAL A 295 -11.59 1.51 -6.39
C VAL A 295 -12.97 2.17 -6.46
N GLU A 296 -13.95 1.46 -7.02
CA GLU A 296 -15.33 1.97 -7.12
C GLU A 296 -15.95 2.20 -5.74
N LEU A 297 -15.77 1.26 -4.80
CA LEU A 297 -16.26 1.36 -3.43
C LEU A 297 -15.69 2.59 -2.70
N PHE A 298 -14.37 2.74 -2.65
CA PHE A 298 -13.73 3.85 -1.94
C PHE A 298 -14.04 5.18 -2.62
N THR A 299 -14.15 5.22 -3.95
CA THR A 299 -14.56 6.43 -4.66
C THR A 299 -15.97 6.87 -4.25
N ASP A 300 -16.96 5.96 -4.29
CA ASP A 300 -18.34 6.27 -3.84
C ASP A 300 -18.37 6.76 -2.39
N LEU A 301 -17.63 6.08 -1.49
CA LEU A 301 -17.51 6.48 -0.09
C LEU A 301 -16.92 7.89 0.10
N LEU A 302 -15.92 8.26 -0.70
CA LEU A 302 -15.26 9.57 -0.62
C LEU A 302 -16.11 10.69 -1.24
N VAL A 303 -16.76 10.41 -2.38
CA VAL A 303 -17.69 11.35 -3.04
C VAL A 303 -18.84 11.71 -2.09
N ARG A 304 -19.44 10.70 -1.42
CA ARG A 304 -20.51 10.91 -0.44
C ARG A 304 -20.11 11.78 0.73
N ARG A 305 -18.89 11.59 1.26
CA ARG A 305 -18.36 12.46 2.32
C ARG A 305 -18.21 13.90 1.84
N GLY A 306 -17.85 14.09 0.57
CA GLY A 306 -17.83 15.40 -0.09
C GLY A 306 -19.20 16.06 -0.12
N GLU A 307 -20.21 15.32 -0.57
CA GLU A 307 -21.61 15.77 -0.63
C GLU A 307 -22.15 16.12 0.76
N GLN A 308 -21.92 15.26 1.76
CA GLN A 308 -22.35 15.47 3.15
C GLN A 308 -21.66 16.68 3.79
N ALA A 309 -20.39 16.92 3.48
CA ALA A 309 -19.64 18.07 3.98
C ALA A 309 -19.89 19.37 3.18
N GLY A 310 -20.66 19.32 2.09
CA GLY A 310 -20.95 20.47 1.23
C GLY A 310 -19.72 21.00 0.49
N VAL A 311 -18.74 20.14 0.17
CA VAL A 311 -17.51 20.53 -0.54
C VAL A 311 -17.49 20.02 -1.99
N PRO A 312 -16.74 20.67 -2.89
CA PRO A 312 -16.55 20.17 -4.25
C PRO A 312 -15.95 18.75 -4.28
N ASN A 313 -16.34 17.95 -5.27
CA ASN A 313 -15.80 16.61 -5.42
C ASN A 313 -14.39 16.63 -6.03
N GLU A 314 -13.41 16.26 -5.21
CA GLU A 314 -12.00 16.11 -5.59
C GLU A 314 -11.63 14.64 -5.89
N PHE A 315 -12.52 13.68 -5.61
CA PHE A 315 -12.23 12.25 -5.68
C PHE A 315 -12.77 11.63 -6.98
N VAL A 316 -11.89 10.94 -7.71
CA VAL A 316 -12.20 10.35 -9.02
C VAL A 316 -11.66 8.93 -9.15
N PRO A 317 -12.39 8.00 -9.79
CA PRO A 317 -11.91 6.63 -10.00
C PRO A 317 -11.01 6.56 -11.25
N HIS A 318 -10.03 5.67 -11.24
CA HIS A 318 -9.18 5.43 -12.40
C HIS A 318 -8.77 3.94 -12.51
N HIS A 319 -9.36 3.23 -13.48
CA HIS A 319 -8.99 1.84 -13.80
C HIS A 319 -9.34 1.48 -15.25
N GLY A 320 -8.81 0.35 -15.73
CA GLY A 320 -8.89 -0.05 -17.14
C GLY A 320 -10.31 -0.21 -17.71
N SER A 321 -11.30 -0.56 -16.87
CA SER A 321 -12.70 -0.67 -17.27
C SER A 321 -13.39 0.67 -17.57
N LEU A 322 -12.82 1.80 -17.18
CA LEU A 322 -13.42 3.12 -17.47
C LEU A 322 -13.19 3.51 -18.94
N SER A 323 -14.15 4.25 -19.49
CA SER A 323 -14.03 4.80 -20.84
C SER A 323 -12.78 5.67 -20.97
N LYS A 324 -12.27 5.74 -22.19
CA LYS A 324 -11.09 6.54 -22.51
C LYS A 324 -11.26 8.01 -22.10
N GLU A 325 -12.43 8.59 -22.37
CA GLU A 325 -12.75 9.98 -22.06
C GLU A 325 -12.64 10.27 -20.56
N ILE A 326 -13.16 9.37 -19.69
CA ILE A 326 -13.09 9.53 -18.23
C ILE A 326 -11.65 9.44 -17.71
N ARG A 327 -10.85 8.52 -18.27
CA ARG A 327 -9.44 8.38 -17.90
C ARG A 327 -8.63 9.59 -18.32
N GLU A 328 -8.77 10.05 -19.56
CA GLU A 328 -8.08 11.23 -20.08
C GLU A 328 -8.47 12.52 -19.33
N ASP A 329 -9.74 12.68 -18.94
CA ASP A 329 -10.18 13.79 -18.08
C ASP A 329 -9.47 13.75 -16.71
N THR A 330 -9.41 12.57 -16.09
CA THR A 330 -8.73 12.39 -14.80
C THR A 330 -7.23 12.70 -14.89
N GLU A 331 -6.56 12.16 -15.91
CA GLU A 331 -5.13 12.41 -16.19
C GLU A 331 -4.87 13.90 -16.44
N ALA A 332 -5.73 14.57 -17.23
CA ALA A 332 -5.62 15.99 -17.53
C ALA A 332 -5.80 16.86 -16.28
N ARG A 333 -6.80 16.54 -15.43
CA ARG A 333 -7.03 17.28 -14.17
C ARG A 333 -5.87 17.12 -13.18
N LEU A 334 -5.28 15.93 -13.08
CA LEU A 334 -4.08 15.71 -12.27
C LEU A 334 -2.88 16.52 -12.80
N LYS A 335 -2.69 16.57 -14.12
CA LYS A 335 -1.58 17.26 -14.77
C LYS A 335 -1.69 18.79 -14.70
N ASP A 336 -2.89 19.33 -14.88
CA ASP A 336 -3.18 20.76 -14.85
C ASP A 336 -2.89 21.39 -13.49
N GLY A 337 -3.29 20.72 -12.40
CA GLY A 337 -2.97 21.14 -11.04
C GLY A 337 -3.65 22.44 -10.58
N SER A 338 -4.58 23.02 -11.35
CA SER A 338 -5.34 24.21 -10.93
C SER A 338 -6.37 23.89 -9.84
N LEU A 339 -6.88 22.66 -9.83
CA LEU A 339 -7.83 22.14 -8.86
C LEU A 339 -7.26 20.88 -8.18
N PRO A 340 -7.50 20.69 -6.88
CA PRO A 340 -7.15 19.45 -6.18
C PRO A 340 -7.84 18.23 -6.78
N VAL A 341 -7.08 17.15 -6.98
CA VAL A 341 -7.60 15.88 -7.50
C VAL A 341 -6.96 14.71 -6.77
N THR A 342 -7.80 13.87 -6.17
CA THR A 342 -7.40 12.57 -5.62
C THR A 342 -7.94 11.46 -6.50
N ALA A 343 -7.05 10.79 -7.24
CA ALA A 343 -7.43 9.65 -8.06
C ALA A 343 -7.34 8.35 -7.25
N VAL A 344 -8.46 7.63 -7.12
CA VAL A 344 -8.53 6.28 -6.58
C VAL A 344 -8.33 5.31 -7.72
N CYS A 345 -7.27 4.50 -7.70
CA CYS A 345 -6.82 3.78 -8.88
C CYS A 345 -6.32 2.36 -8.60
N THR A 346 -6.32 1.53 -9.64
CA THR A 346 -5.53 0.28 -9.66
C THR A 346 -4.09 0.59 -10.11
N SER A 347 -3.34 -0.42 -10.57
CA SER A 347 -2.00 -0.25 -11.16
C SER A 347 -1.97 0.64 -12.43
N THR A 348 -3.11 1.11 -12.94
CA THR A 348 -3.17 1.98 -14.13
C THR A 348 -2.40 3.30 -14.01
N LEU A 349 -2.25 3.85 -12.81
CA LEU A 349 -1.44 5.06 -12.54
C LEU A 349 -0.11 4.76 -11.83
N GLU A 350 0.28 3.47 -11.77
CA GLU A 350 1.58 3.05 -11.24
C GLU A 350 2.72 3.40 -12.22
N MET A 351 2.41 3.41 -13.51
CA MET A 351 3.34 3.54 -14.64
C MET A 351 3.62 4.98 -15.08
N GLY A 352 4.73 5.17 -15.80
CA GLY A 352 5.47 6.41 -16.16
C GLY A 352 4.75 7.66 -16.67
N ILE A 353 3.42 7.70 -16.70
CA ILE A 353 2.64 8.83 -17.24
C ILE A 353 2.94 10.09 -16.41
N ASP A 354 3.17 11.22 -17.09
CA ASP A 354 3.27 12.51 -16.43
C ASP A 354 1.91 13.08 -16.01
N ILE A 355 1.54 12.77 -14.77
CA ILE A 355 0.34 13.24 -14.07
C ILE A 355 0.60 14.45 -13.16
N GLY A 356 1.69 15.20 -13.41
CA GLY A 356 2.04 16.38 -12.62
C GLY A 356 2.69 16.07 -11.27
N SER A 357 2.49 16.95 -10.29
CA SER A 357 3.07 16.84 -8.95
C SER A 357 2.07 16.19 -7.99
N ILE A 358 2.40 14.99 -7.49
CA ILE A 358 1.58 14.29 -6.50
C ILE A 358 2.14 14.54 -5.11
N ALA A 359 1.28 15.03 -4.21
CA ALA A 359 1.63 15.30 -2.82
C ALA A 359 1.76 13.99 -2.03
N SER A 360 0.77 13.09 -2.14
CA SER A 360 0.75 11.81 -1.40
C SER A 360 0.31 10.63 -2.27
N VAL A 361 0.86 9.47 -1.92
CA VAL A 361 0.33 8.16 -2.30
C VAL A 361 -0.26 7.48 -1.07
N ALA A 362 -1.47 6.95 -1.24
CA ALA A 362 -2.14 6.08 -0.28
C ALA A 362 -2.26 4.66 -0.86
N GLN A 363 -2.05 3.64 -0.03
CA GLN A 363 -2.15 2.23 -0.40
C GLN A 363 -3.16 1.53 0.51
N ILE A 364 -4.23 0.97 -0.06
CA ILE A 364 -5.24 0.22 0.68
C ILE A 364 -4.94 -1.28 0.56
N GLY A 365 -4.71 -1.93 1.70
CA GLY A 365 -4.31 -3.32 1.81
C GLY A 365 -2.88 -3.61 1.34
N PRO A 366 -2.43 -4.88 1.41
CA PRO A 366 -1.07 -5.28 1.03
C PRO A 366 -0.77 -4.92 -0.43
N PRO A 367 0.31 -4.21 -0.75
CA PRO A 367 0.69 -4.00 -2.15
C PRO A 367 0.99 -5.36 -2.83
N PRO A 368 0.88 -5.47 -4.17
CA PRO A 368 1.17 -6.71 -4.88
C PRO A 368 2.62 -7.22 -4.70
N GLY A 369 3.55 -6.31 -4.39
CA GLY A 369 4.95 -6.60 -4.16
C GLY A 369 5.74 -5.32 -3.85
N VAL A 370 7.02 -5.46 -3.58
CA VAL A 370 7.95 -4.37 -3.27
C VAL A 370 8.22 -3.52 -4.51
N ALA A 371 8.41 -4.15 -5.67
CA ALA A 371 8.59 -3.44 -6.95
C ALA A 371 7.41 -2.49 -7.23
N ALA A 372 6.18 -2.99 -7.07
CA ALA A 372 4.97 -2.19 -7.28
C ALA A 372 4.87 -1.02 -6.28
N LEU A 373 5.13 -1.27 -4.99
CA LEU A 373 5.12 -0.21 -3.98
C LEU A 373 6.15 0.88 -4.27
N ARG A 374 7.36 0.51 -4.71
CA ARG A 374 8.43 1.45 -5.09
C ARG A 374 8.03 2.31 -6.29
N GLN A 375 7.33 1.75 -7.28
CA GLN A 375 6.82 2.52 -8.43
C GLN A 375 5.74 3.51 -8.03
N ARG A 376 4.79 3.08 -7.19
CA ARG A 376 3.76 3.94 -6.60
C ARG A 376 4.42 5.09 -5.83
N LEU A 377 5.38 4.79 -4.97
CA LEU A 377 6.12 5.80 -4.21
C LEU A 377 6.82 6.82 -5.11
N GLY A 378 7.43 6.37 -6.21
CA GLY A 378 8.09 7.22 -7.21
C GLY A 378 7.17 8.19 -7.95
N ARG A 379 5.85 8.15 -7.72
CA ARG A 379 4.91 9.17 -8.19
C ARG A 379 4.94 10.44 -7.33
N THR A 380 5.48 10.36 -6.12
CA THR A 380 5.46 11.46 -5.13
C THR A 380 6.81 12.17 -4.96
N GLY A 381 6.74 13.37 -4.38
CA GLY A 381 7.90 14.20 -4.01
C GLY A 381 8.81 14.61 -5.18
N ARG A 382 8.21 14.77 -6.36
CA ARG A 382 8.83 15.48 -7.48
C ARG A 382 9.21 16.91 -7.03
N ARG A 383 10.30 17.45 -7.60
CA ARG A 383 10.85 18.81 -7.31
C ARG A 383 11.46 18.98 -5.91
N GLY A 384 11.92 17.90 -5.27
CA GLY A 384 12.69 17.95 -4.02
C GLY A 384 11.84 17.95 -2.74
N GLY A 385 10.52 17.76 -2.85
CA GLY A 385 9.66 17.53 -1.68
C GLY A 385 9.78 16.10 -1.13
N PRO A 386 9.39 15.88 0.14
CA PRO A 386 9.41 14.54 0.74
C PRO A 386 8.45 13.60 -0.01
N ALA A 387 8.84 12.34 -0.16
CA ALA A 387 7.96 11.29 -0.67
C ALA A 387 7.01 10.88 0.46
N MET A 388 5.69 11.01 0.26
CA MET A 388 4.70 10.67 1.29
C MET A 388 3.96 9.38 0.94
N LEU A 389 4.08 8.37 1.79
CA LEU A 389 3.42 7.09 1.69
C LEU A 389 2.52 6.82 2.89
N ARG A 390 1.22 6.66 2.65
CA ARG A 390 0.21 6.31 3.64
C ARG A 390 -0.33 4.93 3.31
N MET A 391 -0.31 3.99 4.25
CA MET A 391 -0.85 2.65 4.01
C MET A 391 -1.95 2.34 5.01
N TYR A 392 -2.96 1.59 4.57
CA TYR A 392 -4.16 1.31 5.33
C TYR A 392 -4.41 -0.21 5.37
N ALA A 393 -4.27 -0.80 6.55
CA ALA A 393 -4.57 -2.20 6.80
C ALA A 393 -6.00 -2.30 7.37
N ALA A 394 -6.86 -3.07 6.70
CA ALA A 394 -8.14 -3.50 7.22
C ALA A 394 -8.06 -4.99 7.54
N GLU A 395 -8.07 -5.31 8.83
CA GLU A 395 -8.07 -6.67 9.34
C GLU A 395 -9.47 -7.03 9.84
N PRO A 396 -9.98 -8.23 9.56
CA PRO A 396 -11.32 -8.63 10.02
C PRO A 396 -11.36 -8.67 11.55
N GLU A 397 -12.49 -8.27 12.13
CA GLU A 397 -12.76 -8.51 13.54
C GLU A 397 -12.76 -10.02 13.83
N LEU A 398 -12.09 -10.44 14.90
CA LEU A 398 -12.04 -11.84 15.27
C LEU A 398 -13.36 -12.22 15.93
N ALA A 399 -14.02 -13.21 15.34
CA ALA A 399 -15.32 -13.72 15.77
C ALA A 399 -15.23 -15.25 15.96
N PRO A 400 -16.22 -15.87 16.63
CA PRO A 400 -16.30 -17.32 16.70
C PRO A 400 -16.31 -17.92 15.28
N GLY A 401 -15.30 -18.72 14.94
CA GLY A 401 -15.14 -19.30 13.61
C GLY A 401 -14.41 -18.42 12.59
N SER A 402 -13.71 -17.36 13.02
CA SER A 402 -12.73 -16.65 12.17
C SER A 402 -11.72 -17.61 11.57
N ASP A 403 -11.23 -17.26 10.39
CA ASP A 403 -10.21 -18.05 9.71
C ASP A 403 -8.93 -18.01 10.55
N PRO A 404 -8.24 -19.14 10.77
CA PRO A 404 -6.99 -19.16 11.53
C PRO A 404 -5.93 -18.16 11.04
N GLN A 405 -5.94 -17.81 9.75
CA GLN A 405 -5.04 -16.80 9.19
C GLN A 405 -5.35 -15.36 9.66
N ASP A 406 -6.58 -15.09 10.12
CA ASP A 406 -7.03 -13.77 10.56
C ASP A 406 -6.42 -13.42 11.92
N GLU A 407 -6.23 -14.42 12.80
CA GLU A 407 -5.57 -14.25 14.10
C GLU A 407 -4.12 -13.81 13.96
N LEU A 408 -3.48 -14.23 12.87
CA LEU A 408 -2.11 -13.86 12.55
C LEU A 408 -2.00 -12.43 11.97
N ARG A 409 -3.12 -11.77 11.62
CA ARG A 409 -3.10 -10.42 11.04
C ARG A 409 -2.19 -10.33 9.81
N THR A 410 -2.30 -11.35 8.95
CA THR A 410 -1.35 -11.60 7.86
C THR A 410 -1.27 -10.45 6.86
N ARG A 411 -2.35 -9.68 6.67
CA ARG A 411 -2.36 -8.55 5.72
C ARG A 411 -1.47 -7.41 6.23
N LEU A 412 -1.64 -7.00 7.48
CA LEU A 412 -0.80 -5.99 8.12
C LEU A 412 0.65 -6.46 8.17
N VAL A 413 0.90 -7.71 8.56
CA VAL A 413 2.27 -8.24 8.68
C VAL A 413 2.95 -8.30 7.31
N GLN A 414 2.22 -8.69 6.25
CA GLN A 414 2.73 -8.62 4.88
C GLN A 414 3.03 -7.19 4.44
N MET A 415 2.20 -6.21 4.80
CA MET A 415 2.48 -4.78 4.52
C MET A 415 3.76 -4.30 5.19
N ILE A 416 3.97 -4.68 6.46
CA ILE A 416 5.19 -4.36 7.21
C ILE A 416 6.41 -5.01 6.55
N ALA A 417 6.30 -6.28 6.16
CA ALA A 417 7.37 -7.00 5.49
C ALA A 417 7.77 -6.35 4.15
N VAL A 418 6.78 -5.99 3.33
CA VAL A 418 7.05 -5.28 2.06
C VAL A 418 7.70 -3.92 2.30
N VAL A 419 7.30 -3.19 3.36
CA VAL A 419 7.93 -1.93 3.74
C VAL A 419 9.38 -2.13 4.20
N ASN A 420 9.67 -3.13 5.04
CA ASN A 420 11.03 -3.42 5.47
C ASN A 420 11.93 -3.70 4.25
N LEU A 421 11.46 -4.54 3.34
CA LEU A 421 12.19 -4.87 2.11
C LEU A 421 12.37 -3.65 1.19
N LEU A 422 11.38 -2.75 1.13
CA LEU A 422 11.50 -1.48 0.41
C LEU A 422 12.61 -0.61 1.01
N LEU A 423 12.68 -0.52 2.35
CA LEU A 423 13.72 0.23 3.07
C LEU A 423 15.10 -0.39 2.87
N ASP A 424 15.17 -1.73 2.78
CA ASP A 424 16.38 -2.49 2.45
C ASP A 424 16.76 -2.45 0.96
N ARG A 425 15.97 -1.73 0.14
CA ARG A 425 16.14 -1.58 -1.32
C ARG A 425 16.07 -2.90 -2.09
N TRP A 426 15.44 -3.91 -1.52
CA TRP A 426 15.21 -5.19 -2.19
C TRP A 426 13.93 -5.13 -3.01
N CYS A 427 13.93 -5.75 -4.19
CA CYS A 427 12.73 -6.02 -4.98
C CYS A 427 12.74 -7.47 -5.43
N GLU A 428 11.56 -8.01 -5.73
CA GLU A 428 11.42 -9.36 -6.26
C GLU A 428 12.23 -9.52 -7.57
N PRO A 429 12.94 -10.64 -7.75
CA PRO A 429 13.50 -10.99 -9.05
C PRO A 429 12.35 -11.29 -10.03
N PRO A 430 12.53 -11.00 -11.32
CA PRO A 430 11.52 -11.35 -12.31
C PRO A 430 11.44 -12.86 -12.51
N GLU A 431 10.24 -13.37 -12.81
CA GLU A 431 10.04 -14.77 -13.20
C GLU A 431 10.68 -15.01 -14.58
N THR A 432 11.59 -15.98 -14.72
CA THR A 432 12.31 -16.24 -15.98
C THR A 432 12.12 -17.67 -16.51
N GLY A 433 11.43 -18.54 -15.75
CA GLY A 433 11.29 -19.97 -16.02
C GLY A 433 10.16 -20.39 -16.98
N GLY A 434 9.28 -19.48 -17.40
CA GLY A 434 8.12 -19.81 -18.22
C GLY A 434 8.49 -20.25 -19.66
N LEU A 435 7.84 -21.32 -20.16
CA LEU A 435 7.95 -21.74 -21.56
C LEU A 435 7.19 -20.84 -22.53
N HIS A 436 6.14 -20.16 -22.05
CA HIS A 436 5.27 -19.26 -22.82
C HIS A 436 4.75 -19.89 -24.13
N LEU A 437 4.29 -21.15 -24.05
CA LEU A 437 3.80 -21.90 -25.23
C LEU A 437 2.64 -21.19 -25.91
N SER A 438 1.69 -20.62 -25.18
CA SER A 438 0.59 -19.85 -25.79
C SER A 438 1.11 -18.65 -26.57
N THR A 439 2.12 -17.95 -26.05
CA THR A 439 2.77 -16.87 -26.82
C THR A 439 3.48 -17.42 -28.05
N LEU A 440 4.15 -18.58 -27.97
CA LEU A 440 4.77 -19.23 -29.12
C LEU A 440 3.74 -19.62 -30.20
N VAL A 441 2.56 -20.12 -29.81
CA VAL A 441 1.43 -20.37 -30.73
C VAL A 441 1.10 -19.11 -31.52
N GLN A 442 0.88 -17.99 -30.82
CA GLN A 442 0.60 -16.70 -31.44
C GLN A 442 1.73 -16.29 -32.40
N GLN A 443 2.99 -16.46 -32.00
CA GLN A 443 4.14 -16.06 -32.82
C GLN A 443 4.32 -16.93 -34.07
N ILE A 444 3.98 -18.22 -34.02
CA ILE A 444 3.96 -19.10 -35.21
C ILE A 444 2.92 -18.60 -36.22
N LEU A 445 1.69 -18.35 -35.77
CA LEU A 445 0.62 -17.80 -36.62
C LEU A 445 0.99 -16.43 -37.19
N SER A 446 1.62 -15.58 -36.37
CA SER A 446 2.06 -14.27 -36.83
C SER A 446 3.19 -14.35 -37.85
N LEU A 447 4.11 -15.31 -37.71
CA LEU A 447 5.18 -15.53 -38.69
C LEU A 447 4.62 -15.98 -40.04
N ILE A 448 3.60 -16.86 -40.03
CA ILE A 448 2.86 -17.25 -41.23
C ILE A 448 2.17 -16.03 -41.85
N SER A 449 1.48 -15.23 -41.06
CA SER A 449 0.83 -13.98 -41.51
C SER A 449 1.84 -13.02 -42.16
N GLN A 450 3.01 -12.85 -41.54
CA GLN A 450 4.06 -11.94 -41.99
C GLN A 450 4.65 -12.34 -43.35
N HIS A 451 4.80 -13.64 -43.60
CA HIS A 451 5.51 -14.17 -44.78
C HIS A 451 4.60 -14.82 -45.83
N GLY A 452 3.31 -15.02 -45.52
CA GLY A 452 2.37 -15.79 -46.35
C GLY A 452 2.54 -17.31 -46.24
N GLY A 453 3.35 -17.78 -45.29
CA GLY A 453 3.72 -19.18 -45.10
C GLY A 453 5.15 -19.32 -44.59
N VAL A 454 5.44 -20.41 -43.87
CA VAL A 454 6.79 -20.68 -43.35
C VAL A 454 7.09 -22.17 -43.29
N LEU A 455 8.33 -22.59 -43.55
CA LEU A 455 8.74 -23.98 -43.34
C LEU A 455 8.94 -24.23 -41.83
N PRO A 456 8.61 -25.44 -41.32
CA PRO A 456 8.77 -25.77 -39.90
C PRO A 456 10.18 -25.50 -39.36
N GLN A 457 11.21 -25.81 -40.14
CA GLN A 457 12.60 -25.60 -39.75
C GLN A 457 12.97 -24.11 -39.66
N ASP A 458 12.42 -23.27 -40.54
CA ASP A 458 12.66 -21.83 -40.52
C ASP A 458 11.93 -21.18 -39.36
N ALA A 459 10.69 -21.61 -39.07
CA ALA A 459 9.95 -21.18 -37.89
C ALA A 459 10.70 -21.54 -36.59
N TYR A 460 11.19 -22.79 -36.48
CA TYR A 460 12.00 -23.22 -35.34
C TYR A 460 13.29 -22.41 -35.19
N ARG A 461 13.97 -22.13 -36.32
CA ARG A 461 15.20 -21.33 -36.32
C ARG A 461 14.95 -19.90 -35.84
N ALA A 462 13.89 -19.27 -36.34
CA ALA A 462 13.55 -17.88 -36.06
C ALA A 462 12.97 -17.65 -34.66
N LEU A 463 12.20 -18.60 -34.13
CA LEU A 463 11.50 -18.41 -32.84
C LEU A 463 12.20 -19.09 -31.66
N CYS A 464 12.78 -20.28 -31.87
CA CYS A 464 13.33 -21.08 -30.77
C CYS A 464 14.87 -21.09 -30.77
N SER A 465 15.49 -21.57 -31.85
CA SER A 465 16.96 -21.82 -31.85
C SER A 465 17.80 -20.55 -31.81
N HIS A 466 17.42 -19.49 -32.53
CA HIS A 466 18.09 -18.19 -32.47
C HIS A 466 17.17 -17.10 -31.88
N GLY A 467 15.90 -17.45 -31.66
CA GLY A 467 14.87 -16.54 -31.19
C GLY A 467 14.74 -16.50 -29.67
N PRO A 468 13.64 -15.93 -29.16
CA PRO A 468 13.44 -15.74 -27.72
C PRO A 468 12.95 -16.99 -26.96
N PHE A 469 12.43 -18.02 -27.65
CA PHE A 469 11.88 -19.24 -27.03
C PHE A 469 12.94 -20.35 -26.94
N GLN A 470 14.12 -20.04 -26.40
CA GLN A 470 15.30 -20.92 -26.40
C GLN A 470 15.11 -22.20 -25.56
N HIS A 471 14.22 -22.17 -24.58
CA HIS A 471 13.86 -23.34 -23.77
C HIS A 471 13.05 -24.39 -24.56
N ILE A 472 12.59 -24.08 -25.77
CA ILE A 472 11.81 -24.99 -26.61
C ILE A 472 12.72 -25.80 -27.53
N GLY A 473 12.96 -27.06 -27.15
CA GLY A 473 13.69 -28.02 -27.97
C GLY A 473 12.89 -28.51 -29.19
N PRO A 474 13.55 -29.18 -30.17
CA PRO A 474 12.90 -29.65 -31.39
C PRO A 474 11.73 -30.63 -31.14
N ARG A 475 11.82 -31.45 -30.08
CA ARG A 475 10.73 -32.37 -29.68
C ARG A 475 9.46 -31.61 -29.30
N LEU A 476 9.57 -30.68 -28.34
CA LEU A 476 8.43 -29.89 -27.87
C LEU A 476 7.84 -29.04 -29.00
N PHE A 477 8.68 -28.45 -29.85
CA PHE A 477 8.22 -27.70 -31.01
C PHE A 477 7.43 -28.58 -32.01
N LYS A 478 7.90 -29.81 -32.26
CA LYS A 478 7.18 -30.75 -33.13
C LYS A 478 5.83 -31.16 -32.54
N MET A 479 5.76 -31.42 -31.24
CA MET A 479 4.50 -31.70 -30.53
C MET A 479 3.54 -30.50 -30.65
N LEU A 480 4.06 -29.29 -30.47
CA LEU A 480 3.27 -28.07 -30.59
C LEU A 480 2.67 -27.93 -32.00
N LEU A 481 3.46 -28.12 -33.05
CA LEU A 481 2.96 -28.07 -34.42
C LEU A 481 1.88 -29.13 -34.70
N HIS A 482 1.98 -30.31 -34.09
CA HIS A 482 0.98 -31.36 -34.19
C HIS A 482 -0.34 -30.93 -33.54
N ASP A 483 -0.30 -30.46 -32.29
CA ASP A 483 -1.49 -30.00 -31.55
C ASP A 483 -2.19 -28.85 -32.27
N LEU A 484 -1.41 -27.92 -32.84
CA LEU A 484 -1.94 -26.83 -33.66
C LEU A 484 -2.57 -27.31 -34.97
N GLY A 485 -2.10 -28.42 -35.53
CA GLY A 485 -2.72 -29.06 -36.68
C GLY A 485 -4.07 -29.69 -36.32
N GLU A 486 -4.13 -30.44 -35.22
CA GLU A 486 -5.37 -31.07 -34.71
C GLU A 486 -6.43 -30.03 -34.35
N ALA A 487 -6.03 -28.87 -33.83
CA ALA A 487 -6.92 -27.76 -33.52
C ALA A 487 -7.31 -26.89 -34.75
N ASP A 488 -6.93 -27.29 -35.98
CA ASP A 488 -7.14 -26.53 -37.23
C ASP A 488 -6.55 -25.10 -37.21
N LEU A 489 -5.52 -24.88 -36.40
CA LEU A 489 -4.76 -23.62 -36.38
C LEU A 489 -3.72 -23.61 -37.51
N LEU A 490 -3.16 -24.77 -37.86
CA LEU A 490 -2.16 -24.92 -38.90
C LEU A 490 -2.59 -25.98 -39.93
N ARG A 491 -2.22 -25.74 -41.19
CA ARG A 491 -2.23 -26.78 -42.24
C ARG A 491 -0.87 -26.85 -42.90
N GLN A 492 -0.46 -28.04 -43.32
CA GLN A 492 0.78 -28.24 -44.05
C GLN A 492 0.49 -28.62 -45.50
N GLU A 493 1.05 -27.88 -46.44
CA GLU A 493 1.00 -28.20 -47.87
C GLU A 493 1.96 -29.35 -48.22
N LYS A 494 1.81 -29.92 -49.42
CA LYS A 494 2.61 -31.09 -49.86
C LYS A 494 4.13 -30.83 -49.90
N ASP A 495 4.54 -29.59 -50.08
CA ASP A 495 5.93 -29.14 -50.07
C ASP A 495 6.48 -28.89 -48.65
N GLY A 496 5.64 -29.08 -47.63
CA GLY A 496 6.00 -28.90 -46.22
C GLY A 496 5.76 -27.49 -45.69
N LEU A 497 5.26 -26.55 -46.51
CA LEU A 497 4.96 -25.18 -46.10
C LEU A 497 3.79 -25.16 -45.11
N LEU A 498 3.99 -24.51 -43.97
CA LEU A 498 2.93 -24.24 -43.00
C LEU A 498 2.14 -23.00 -43.40
N LEU A 499 0.82 -23.15 -43.43
CA LEU A 499 -0.17 -22.10 -43.62
C LEU A 499 -1.15 -22.11 -42.46
N HIS A 500 -1.98 -21.07 -42.33
CA HIS A 500 -3.09 -21.12 -41.39
C HIS A 500 -4.10 -22.22 -41.80
N GLY A 501 -4.57 -22.97 -40.81
CA GLY A 501 -5.80 -23.76 -40.91
C GLY A 501 -7.05 -22.86 -40.86
N GLY A 502 -8.24 -23.45 -40.88
CA GLY A 502 -9.49 -22.70 -40.87
C GLY A 502 -9.66 -21.84 -39.62
N GLU A 503 -9.49 -22.44 -38.44
CA GLU A 503 -9.53 -21.73 -37.16
C GLU A 503 -8.34 -20.77 -36.99
N GLY A 504 -7.15 -21.16 -37.47
CA GLY A 504 -5.97 -20.28 -37.46
C GLY A 504 -6.19 -18.99 -38.23
N GLU A 505 -6.81 -19.06 -39.41
CA GLU A 505 -7.14 -17.90 -40.24
C GLU A 505 -8.20 -17.02 -39.56
N ARG A 506 -9.21 -17.63 -38.92
CA ARG A 506 -10.23 -16.91 -38.15
C ARG A 506 -9.61 -16.14 -36.99
N ILE A 507 -8.70 -16.78 -36.25
CA ILE A 507 -7.98 -16.18 -35.12
C ILE A 507 -7.08 -15.04 -35.61
N ALA A 508 -6.22 -15.28 -36.59
CA ALA A 508 -5.24 -14.31 -37.08
C ALA A 508 -5.87 -13.02 -37.65
N ASN A 509 -7.08 -13.13 -38.23
CA ASN A 509 -7.84 -11.98 -38.74
C ASN A 509 -8.64 -11.23 -37.66
N HIS A 510 -8.74 -11.77 -36.45
CA HIS A 510 -9.48 -11.13 -35.36
C HIS A 510 -8.61 -10.11 -34.62
N HIS A 511 -9.16 -8.95 -34.26
CA HIS A 511 -8.40 -7.86 -33.63
C HIS A 511 -7.73 -8.22 -32.29
N THR A 512 -8.26 -9.20 -31.55
CA THR A 512 -7.68 -9.66 -30.28
C THR A 512 -6.44 -10.52 -30.50
N PHE A 513 -6.15 -10.97 -31.73
CA PHE A 513 -4.98 -11.77 -32.06
C PHE A 513 -3.69 -11.09 -31.63
N TYR A 514 -3.56 -9.78 -31.81
CA TYR A 514 -2.32 -9.06 -31.58
C TYR A 514 -1.94 -8.91 -30.10
N ALA A 515 -2.87 -9.16 -29.17
CA ALA A 515 -2.58 -9.22 -27.74
C ALA A 515 -2.26 -10.67 -27.32
N ALA A 516 -1.11 -10.88 -26.67
CA ALA A 516 -0.71 -12.20 -26.18
C ALA A 516 -1.54 -12.69 -24.98
N PHE A 517 -2.21 -11.79 -24.26
CA PHE A 517 -2.99 -12.10 -23.05
C PHE A 517 -4.50 -12.19 -23.34
N HIS A 518 -5.22 -12.90 -22.46
CA HIS A 518 -6.67 -13.00 -22.48
C HIS A 518 -7.33 -11.63 -22.28
N SER A 519 -8.28 -11.28 -23.14
CA SER A 519 -9.20 -10.16 -22.92
C SER A 519 -10.59 -10.74 -22.72
N PRO A 520 -11.20 -10.64 -21.53
CA PRO A 520 -12.54 -11.17 -21.32
C PRO A 520 -13.55 -10.45 -22.23
N GLU A 521 -14.65 -11.13 -22.56
CA GLU A 521 -15.77 -10.45 -23.19
C GLU A 521 -16.43 -9.49 -22.20
N GLU A 522 -16.52 -8.21 -22.56
CA GLU A 522 -17.08 -7.17 -21.69
C GLU A 522 -18.36 -6.57 -22.29
N TYR A 523 -19.29 -6.20 -21.41
CA TYR A 523 -20.48 -5.42 -21.74
C TYR A 523 -20.19 -3.93 -21.57
N ARG A 524 -20.56 -3.12 -22.55
CA ARG A 524 -20.44 -1.66 -22.48
C ARG A 524 -21.53 -1.07 -21.59
N LEU A 525 -21.12 -0.22 -20.66
CA LEU A 525 -22.03 0.53 -19.78
C LEU A 525 -22.33 1.89 -20.40
N VAL A 526 -23.62 2.18 -20.63
CA VAL A 526 -24.07 3.43 -21.27
C VAL A 526 -25.08 4.13 -20.37
N ALA A 527 -24.85 5.41 -20.10
CA ALA A 527 -25.80 6.27 -19.37
C ALA A 527 -26.06 7.54 -20.17
N THR A 528 -27.32 7.89 -20.40
CA THR A 528 -27.73 9.11 -21.13
C THR A 528 -27.03 9.26 -22.51
N GLY A 529 -26.85 8.13 -23.22
CA GLY A 529 -26.17 8.11 -24.52
C GLY A 529 -24.65 8.22 -24.48
N ARG A 530 -24.03 8.34 -23.30
CA ARG A 530 -22.56 8.36 -23.12
C ARG A 530 -22.05 7.01 -22.61
N THR A 531 -20.93 6.54 -23.15
CA THR A 531 -20.27 5.32 -22.67
C THR A 531 -19.42 5.62 -21.44
N LEU A 532 -19.74 4.96 -20.33
CA LEU A 532 -19.00 5.08 -19.08
C LEU A 532 -17.79 4.15 -19.03
N GLY A 533 -17.86 3.00 -19.69
CA GLY A 533 -16.83 1.97 -19.65
C GLY A 533 -17.37 0.60 -20.03
N SER A 534 -16.69 -0.44 -19.59
CA SER A 534 -17.07 -1.83 -19.84
C SER A 534 -16.71 -2.74 -18.67
N ILE A 535 -17.55 -3.76 -18.45
CA ILE A 535 -17.34 -4.75 -17.37
C ILE A 535 -17.47 -6.18 -17.91
N PRO A 536 -16.69 -7.14 -17.40
CA PRO A 536 -17.02 -8.55 -17.59
C PRO A 536 -18.32 -8.85 -16.83
N VAL A 537 -19.14 -9.76 -17.37
CA VAL A 537 -20.40 -10.17 -16.74
C VAL A 537 -20.29 -11.65 -16.36
N PRO A 538 -19.63 -11.98 -15.22
CA PRO A 538 -19.45 -13.36 -14.78
C PRO A 538 -20.73 -14.01 -14.24
N TYR A 539 -21.74 -13.20 -13.92
CA TYR A 539 -23.04 -13.65 -13.39
C TYR A 539 -24.20 -12.96 -14.11
N PRO A 540 -25.40 -13.57 -14.16
CA PRO A 540 -26.56 -12.97 -14.81
C PRO A 540 -26.92 -11.61 -14.20
N LEU A 541 -26.88 -10.55 -15.01
CA LEU A 541 -27.41 -9.23 -14.63
C LEU A 541 -28.87 -9.12 -15.05
N ALA A 542 -29.69 -8.47 -14.23
CA ALA A 542 -31.11 -8.24 -14.52
C ALA A 542 -31.44 -6.74 -14.49
N PRO A 543 -32.38 -6.26 -15.35
CA PRO A 543 -32.95 -4.93 -15.20
C PRO A 543 -33.52 -4.71 -13.80
N GLY A 544 -33.29 -3.53 -13.24
CA GLY A 544 -33.63 -3.18 -11.86
C GLY A 544 -32.49 -3.35 -10.85
N ASN A 545 -31.47 -4.18 -11.16
CA ASN A 545 -30.29 -4.31 -10.30
C ASN A 545 -29.55 -2.97 -10.16
N MET A 546 -28.96 -2.76 -8.99
CA MET A 546 -28.21 -1.54 -8.67
C MET A 546 -26.71 -1.80 -8.66
N MET A 547 -25.92 -0.86 -9.19
CA MET A 547 -24.46 -0.99 -9.27
C MET A 547 -23.73 0.33 -9.04
N ILE A 548 -22.48 0.25 -8.58
CA ILE A 548 -21.54 1.38 -8.51
C ILE A 548 -20.59 1.29 -9.71
N PHE A 549 -20.46 2.36 -10.48
CA PHE A 549 -19.49 2.47 -11.56
C PHE A 549 -19.14 3.93 -11.86
N ALA A 550 -17.88 4.18 -12.19
CA ALA A 550 -17.32 5.52 -12.33
C ALA A 550 -17.59 6.40 -11.09
N GLY A 551 -17.51 5.80 -9.89
CA GLY A 551 -17.70 6.47 -8.60
C GLY A 551 -19.12 6.95 -8.35
N ARG A 552 -20.10 6.44 -9.10
CA ARG A 552 -21.50 6.85 -9.06
C ARG A 552 -22.42 5.62 -9.00
N ARG A 553 -23.64 5.84 -8.50
CA ARG A 553 -24.67 4.82 -8.32
C ARG A 553 -25.65 4.80 -9.49
N TRP A 554 -25.89 3.60 -10.01
CA TRP A 554 -26.69 3.37 -11.20
C TRP A 554 -27.70 2.24 -10.98
N ARG A 555 -28.85 2.34 -11.64
CA ARG A 555 -29.82 1.27 -11.83
C ARG A 555 -29.75 0.78 -13.27
N ILE A 556 -29.70 -0.53 -13.46
CA ILE A 556 -29.78 -1.16 -14.78
C ILE A 556 -31.18 -0.95 -15.33
N ALA A 557 -31.30 -0.18 -16.41
CA ALA A 557 -32.57 0.07 -17.10
C ALA A 557 -32.88 -1.04 -18.12
N GLY A 558 -31.86 -1.52 -18.82
CA GLY A 558 -31.98 -2.55 -19.85
C GLY A 558 -30.64 -3.20 -20.16
N ILE A 559 -30.70 -4.41 -20.71
CA ILE A 559 -29.52 -5.18 -21.15
C ILE A 559 -29.80 -5.65 -22.57
N ASP A 560 -28.89 -5.37 -23.48
CA ASP A 560 -28.85 -5.91 -24.84
C ASP A 560 -27.70 -6.92 -24.95
N PRO A 561 -27.98 -8.24 -24.88
CA PRO A 561 -26.97 -9.28 -24.98
C PRO A 561 -26.30 -9.37 -26.36
N GLN A 562 -26.99 -8.97 -27.43
CA GLN A 562 -26.45 -9.05 -28.79
C GLN A 562 -25.48 -7.91 -29.05
N ALA A 563 -25.85 -6.68 -28.66
CA ALA A 563 -24.97 -5.52 -28.75
C ALA A 563 -23.92 -5.46 -27.64
N LYS A 564 -24.02 -6.33 -26.63
CA LYS A 564 -23.26 -6.34 -25.37
C LYS A 564 -23.30 -4.96 -24.70
N VAL A 565 -24.50 -4.41 -24.53
CA VAL A 565 -24.73 -3.08 -23.92
C VAL A 565 -25.61 -3.21 -22.69
N ILE A 566 -25.26 -2.47 -21.63
CA ILE A 566 -26.08 -2.30 -20.43
C ILE A 566 -26.42 -0.82 -20.30
N GLU A 567 -27.71 -0.50 -20.32
CA GLU A 567 -28.22 0.85 -20.14
C GLU A 567 -28.42 1.15 -18.67
N LEU A 568 -27.92 2.31 -18.23
CA LEU A 568 -27.87 2.74 -16.85
C LEU A 568 -28.63 4.05 -16.64
N THR A 569 -29.33 4.14 -15.51
CA THR A 569 -30.01 5.36 -15.02
C THR A 569 -29.54 5.70 -13.60
N PRO A 570 -29.49 6.98 -13.18
CA PRO A 570 -29.05 7.35 -11.83
C PRO A 570 -29.87 6.69 -10.71
N ALA A 571 -29.22 6.33 -9.60
CA ALA A 571 -29.86 5.67 -8.45
C ALA A 571 -29.29 6.13 -7.09
N GLY A 572 -30.02 5.86 -5.99
CA GLY A 572 -29.58 6.15 -4.61
C GLY A 572 -28.71 5.05 -3.96
N GLY A 573 -28.74 3.83 -4.50
CA GLY A 573 -28.07 2.63 -3.98
C GLY A 573 -27.26 1.88 -5.05
N GLY A 574 -26.40 0.94 -4.63
CA GLY A 574 -25.66 0.07 -5.56
C GLY A 574 -24.53 -0.74 -4.92
N ASN A 575 -24.21 -1.89 -5.54
CA ASN A 575 -23.03 -2.69 -5.22
C ASN A 575 -21.91 -2.43 -6.23
N ALA A 576 -20.66 -2.32 -5.79
CA ALA A 576 -19.53 -2.34 -6.71
C ALA A 576 -19.47 -3.72 -7.40
N PRO A 577 -19.37 -3.77 -8.75
CA PRO A 577 -19.40 -5.03 -9.49
C PRO A 577 -18.20 -5.90 -9.12
N GLU A 578 -18.40 -7.21 -9.20
CA GLU A 578 -17.30 -8.15 -9.10
C GLU A 578 -16.47 -8.12 -10.38
N PHE A 579 -15.15 -8.08 -10.21
CA PHE A 579 -14.21 -8.14 -11.29
C PHE A 579 -13.37 -9.40 -11.09
N LEU A 580 -13.35 -10.25 -12.12
CA LEU A 580 -12.42 -11.38 -12.15
C LEU A 580 -10.99 -10.85 -12.21
N GLY A 581 -10.15 -11.26 -11.27
CA GLY A 581 -8.73 -10.94 -11.24
C GLY A 581 -8.04 -11.74 -10.14
N ALA A 582 -6.97 -12.46 -10.51
CA ALA A 582 -6.11 -13.12 -9.54
C ALA A 582 -5.24 -12.08 -8.80
N ALA A 583 -5.06 -12.27 -7.49
CA ALA A 583 -4.01 -11.55 -6.76
C ALA A 583 -2.64 -12.02 -7.26
N ALA A 584 -1.63 -11.15 -7.22
CA ALA A 584 -0.26 -11.54 -7.52
C ALA A 584 0.25 -12.53 -6.45
N ASP A 585 1.02 -13.54 -6.90
CA ASP A 585 1.66 -14.52 -6.02
C ASP A 585 2.70 -13.81 -5.13
N VAL A 586 2.72 -14.13 -3.82
CA VAL A 586 3.65 -13.52 -2.87
C VAL A 586 4.99 -14.26 -2.86
N HIS A 587 6.08 -13.52 -3.11
CA HIS A 587 7.43 -14.05 -3.16
C HIS A 587 7.93 -14.59 -1.81
N ASP A 588 8.78 -15.63 -1.84
CA ASP A 588 9.29 -16.33 -0.65
C ASP A 588 10.02 -15.42 0.35
N ARG A 589 10.82 -14.49 -0.16
CA ARG A 589 11.51 -13.49 0.66
C ARG A 589 10.56 -12.60 1.47
N ILE A 590 9.38 -12.26 0.94
CA ILE A 590 8.37 -11.49 1.70
C ILE A 590 7.85 -12.33 2.87
N ARG A 591 7.56 -13.61 2.64
CA ARG A 591 7.07 -14.52 3.69
C ARG A 591 8.15 -14.80 4.75
N THR A 592 9.40 -14.87 4.33
CA THR A 592 10.56 -14.92 5.25
C THR A 592 10.66 -13.65 6.10
N GLU A 593 10.46 -12.47 5.50
CA GLU A 593 10.45 -11.21 6.24
C GLU A 593 9.25 -11.12 7.19
N MET A 594 8.07 -11.64 6.81
CA MET A 594 6.92 -11.74 7.72
C MET A 594 7.26 -12.53 8.99
N ARG A 595 8.03 -13.62 8.87
CA ARG A 595 8.53 -14.38 10.03
C ARG A 595 9.36 -13.48 10.95
N LEU A 596 10.30 -12.71 10.40
CA LEU A 596 11.12 -11.77 11.17
C LEU A 596 10.29 -10.69 11.86
N VAL A 597 9.21 -10.22 11.21
CA VAL A 597 8.28 -9.25 11.81
C VAL A 597 7.55 -9.86 13.02
N TYR A 598 7.14 -11.13 12.97
CA TYR A 598 6.54 -11.82 14.10
C TYR A 598 7.52 -12.06 15.25
N GLU A 599 8.74 -12.50 14.93
CA GLU A 599 9.77 -12.86 15.93
C GLU A 599 10.42 -11.63 16.58
N SER A 600 10.37 -10.46 15.93
CA SER A 600 10.95 -9.22 16.44
C SER A 600 10.15 -8.64 17.62
N GLY A 601 10.85 -8.27 18.70
CA GLY A 601 10.29 -7.48 19.79
C GLY A 601 10.20 -5.97 19.48
N LYS A 602 10.78 -5.50 18.38
CA LYS A 602 10.81 -4.08 18.02
C LYS A 602 9.48 -3.68 17.37
N MET A 603 8.87 -2.60 17.86
CA MET A 603 7.71 -1.98 17.22
C MET A 603 8.18 -1.02 16.11
N PRO A 604 7.73 -1.18 14.85
CA PRO A 604 8.11 -0.24 13.81
C PRO A 604 7.51 1.16 14.05
N VAL A 605 8.36 2.19 13.97
CA VAL A 605 8.02 3.59 14.31
C VAL A 605 6.99 4.22 13.37
N TYR A 606 6.79 3.65 12.19
CA TYR A 606 5.84 4.14 11.19
C TYR A 606 4.43 3.55 11.35
N LEU A 607 4.16 2.78 12.42
CA LEU A 607 2.83 2.25 12.71
C LEU A 607 2.04 3.20 13.62
N ASP A 608 0.76 3.41 13.31
CA ASP A 608 -0.17 4.07 14.21
C ASP A 608 -0.65 3.14 15.34
N SER A 609 -1.33 3.69 16.35
CA SER A 609 -1.77 2.89 17.50
C SER A 609 -2.71 1.74 17.12
N GLY A 610 -3.51 1.88 16.06
CA GLY A 610 -4.35 0.81 15.54
C GLY A 610 -3.53 -0.33 14.94
N ALA A 611 -2.56 -0.02 14.10
CA ALA A 611 -1.64 -1.00 13.52
C ALA A 611 -0.73 -1.64 14.58
N GLN A 612 -0.30 -0.89 15.59
CA GLN A 612 0.47 -1.44 16.71
C GLN A 612 -0.34 -2.48 17.49
N ARG A 613 -1.63 -2.22 17.77
CA ARG A 613 -2.52 -3.20 18.42
C ARG A 613 -2.66 -4.48 17.58
N LEU A 614 -2.98 -4.33 16.29
CA LEU A 614 -3.12 -5.46 15.38
C LEU A 614 -1.81 -6.27 15.26
N LEU A 615 -0.65 -5.61 15.16
CA LEU A 615 0.63 -6.33 15.13
C LEU A 615 0.89 -7.08 16.44
N THR A 616 0.57 -6.48 17.58
CA THR A 616 0.68 -7.15 18.88
C THR A 616 -0.24 -8.38 18.96
N GLU A 617 -1.48 -8.28 18.49
CA GLU A 617 -2.39 -9.43 18.38
C GLU A 617 -1.80 -10.54 17.50
N GLY A 618 -1.30 -10.20 16.30
CA GLY A 618 -0.67 -11.15 15.39
C GLY A 618 0.57 -11.82 15.98
N ARG A 619 1.43 -11.07 16.68
CA ARG A 619 2.59 -11.60 17.41
C ARG A 619 2.20 -12.50 18.57
N SER A 620 1.12 -12.17 19.28
CA SER A 620 0.58 -13.01 20.36
C SER A 620 0.00 -14.31 19.82
N ALA A 621 -0.73 -14.27 18.69
CA ALA A 621 -1.18 -15.48 17.99
C ALA A 621 0.01 -16.33 17.54
N TYR A 622 1.03 -15.71 16.91
CA TYR A 622 2.24 -16.41 16.47
C TYR A 622 2.96 -17.15 17.62
N ARG A 623 3.11 -16.50 18.78
CA ARG A 623 3.69 -17.10 20.01
C ARG A 623 2.80 -18.21 20.58
N ARG A 624 1.49 -17.94 20.72
CA ARG A 624 0.52 -18.91 21.26
C ARG A 624 0.48 -20.19 20.43
N LEU A 625 0.54 -20.07 19.11
CA LEU A 625 0.58 -21.19 18.16
C LEU A 625 1.97 -21.84 18.03
N ASN A 626 2.97 -21.36 18.80
CA ASN A 626 4.35 -21.85 18.80
C ASN A 626 5.00 -21.90 17.40
N LEU A 627 4.64 -20.96 16.51
CA LEU A 627 5.06 -20.96 15.11
C LEU A 627 6.55 -20.63 14.89
N ALA A 628 7.26 -20.22 15.95
CA ALA A 628 8.72 -20.08 15.93
C ALA A 628 9.43 -21.44 15.90
N GLN A 629 8.82 -22.47 16.50
CA GLN A 629 9.42 -23.80 16.68
C GLN A 629 8.84 -24.82 15.72
N THR A 630 7.53 -24.76 15.44
CA THR A 630 6.86 -25.72 14.55
C THR A 630 6.01 -25.01 13.49
N PRO A 631 6.04 -25.45 12.22
CA PRO A 631 5.13 -24.98 11.19
C PRO A 631 3.79 -25.72 11.21
N VAL A 632 3.60 -26.74 12.06
CA VAL A 632 2.41 -27.59 12.11
C VAL A 632 1.61 -27.33 13.38
N VAL A 633 0.34 -26.99 13.23
CA VAL A 633 -0.56 -26.62 14.32
C VAL A 633 -1.85 -27.44 14.21
N GLY A 634 -2.23 -28.16 15.26
CA GLY A 634 -3.54 -28.83 15.29
C GLY A 634 -4.66 -27.82 15.49
N TRP A 635 -5.76 -27.94 14.74
CA TRP A 635 -6.89 -27.02 14.77
C TRP A 635 -8.22 -27.77 14.72
N GLY A 636 -8.77 -28.08 15.89
CA GLY A 636 -9.99 -28.90 15.97
C GLY A 636 -9.73 -30.30 15.38
N LYS A 637 -10.45 -30.66 14.31
CA LYS A 637 -10.24 -31.91 13.55
C LYS A 637 -9.25 -31.77 12.40
N ASP A 638 -8.86 -30.54 12.08
CA ASP A 638 -8.00 -30.20 10.96
C ASP A 638 -6.58 -29.89 11.45
N THR A 639 -5.63 -29.76 10.53
CA THR A 639 -4.27 -29.29 10.81
C THR A 639 -3.94 -28.09 9.94
N LEU A 640 -3.28 -27.09 10.50
CA LEU A 640 -2.75 -25.94 9.79
C LEU A 640 -1.25 -26.13 9.57
N LEU A 641 -0.80 -25.94 8.34
CA LEU A 641 0.60 -25.91 7.96
C LEU A 641 0.98 -24.49 7.53
N ILE A 642 1.84 -23.85 8.33
CA ILE A 642 2.22 -22.43 8.24
C ILE A 642 3.76 -22.30 8.23
N PRO A 643 4.44 -22.73 7.16
CA PRO A 643 5.89 -22.65 7.08
C PRO A 643 6.41 -21.25 6.71
N LEU A 644 5.50 -20.28 6.45
CA LEU A 644 5.80 -18.93 5.99
C LEU A 644 6.76 -18.92 4.77
N ARG A 645 6.39 -19.69 3.74
CA ARG A 645 7.07 -19.74 2.44
C ARG A 645 6.22 -19.10 1.34
N GLY A 646 6.86 -18.73 0.23
CA GLY A 646 6.26 -18.09 -0.93
C GLY A 646 5.18 -18.94 -1.60
N ASP A 647 4.26 -18.29 -2.31
CA ASP A 647 3.05 -18.97 -2.79
C ASP A 647 3.35 -20.09 -3.81
N THR A 648 4.36 -19.97 -4.67
CA THR A 648 4.79 -21.04 -5.58
C THR A 648 5.26 -22.30 -4.84
N ILE A 649 6.05 -22.13 -3.78
CA ILE A 649 6.49 -23.23 -2.91
C ILE A 649 5.29 -23.86 -2.22
N MET A 650 4.37 -23.04 -1.71
CA MET A 650 3.18 -23.51 -1.01
C MET A 650 2.21 -24.25 -1.91
N ASN A 651 2.04 -23.80 -3.17
CA ASN A 651 1.22 -24.48 -4.17
C ASN A 651 1.83 -25.83 -4.57
N THR A 652 3.16 -25.88 -4.77
CA THR A 652 3.88 -27.12 -5.07
C THR A 652 3.78 -28.12 -3.91
N LEU A 653 3.95 -27.64 -2.67
CA LEU A 653 3.81 -28.46 -1.47
C LEU A 653 2.38 -28.99 -1.28
N ALA A 654 1.35 -28.18 -1.58
CA ALA A 654 -0.04 -28.61 -1.53
C ALA A 654 -0.31 -29.79 -2.47
N LEU A 655 0.20 -29.75 -3.71
CA LEU A 655 0.08 -30.86 -4.66
C LEU A 655 0.87 -32.09 -4.21
N ALA A 656 2.06 -31.90 -3.66
CA ALA A 656 2.86 -32.99 -3.10
C ALA A 656 2.13 -33.70 -1.94
N LEU A 657 1.51 -32.94 -1.03
CA LEU A 657 0.69 -33.51 0.05
C LEU A 657 -0.57 -34.20 -0.49
N HIS A 658 -1.20 -33.64 -1.52
CA HIS A 658 -2.36 -34.27 -2.17
C HIS A 658 -2.02 -35.65 -2.76
N ARG A 659 -0.83 -35.80 -3.35
CA ARG A 659 -0.30 -37.08 -3.85
C ARG A 659 -0.12 -38.14 -2.75
N HIS A 660 0.04 -37.72 -1.49
CA HIS A 660 0.12 -38.60 -0.32
C HIS A 660 -1.24 -38.78 0.39
N ASP A 661 -2.35 -38.61 -0.35
CA ASP A 661 -3.71 -38.74 0.15
C ASP A 661 -4.01 -37.82 1.36
N ILE A 662 -3.39 -36.63 1.38
CA ILE A 662 -3.72 -35.57 2.33
C ILE A 662 -4.53 -34.50 1.60
N PRO A 663 -5.81 -34.27 1.94
CA PRO A 663 -6.56 -33.16 1.38
C PRO A 663 -5.95 -31.82 1.83
N VAL A 664 -5.92 -30.84 0.93
CA VAL A 664 -5.32 -29.53 1.20
C VAL A 664 -6.21 -28.42 0.68
N GLY A 665 -6.51 -27.43 1.52
CA GLY A 665 -7.06 -26.13 1.16
C GLY A 665 -6.00 -25.04 1.30
N ARG A 666 -6.01 -24.04 0.41
CA ARG A 666 -5.09 -22.89 0.47
C ARG A 666 -5.80 -21.64 0.97
N GLN A 667 -5.24 -21.01 2.00
CA GLN A 667 -5.75 -19.79 2.61
C GLN A 667 -4.61 -18.81 2.86
N GLY A 668 -4.36 -17.88 1.92
CA GLY A 668 -3.37 -16.83 2.10
C GLY A 668 -1.96 -17.39 2.34
N ALA A 669 -1.46 -17.33 3.58
CA ALA A 669 -0.17 -17.89 3.98
C ALA A 669 -0.25 -19.32 4.56
N VAL A 670 -1.46 -19.86 4.77
CA VAL A 670 -1.75 -21.13 5.46
C VAL A 670 -2.18 -22.23 4.48
N LEU A 671 -1.74 -23.47 4.71
CA LEU A 671 -2.36 -24.68 4.14
C LEU A 671 -3.22 -25.34 5.21
N LEU A 672 -4.52 -25.45 4.94
CA LEU A 672 -5.48 -26.16 5.79
C LEU A 672 -5.52 -27.62 5.33
N LEU A 673 -5.25 -28.55 6.23
CA LEU A 673 -5.30 -29.99 6.01
C LEU A 673 -6.55 -30.54 6.71
N PRO A 674 -7.71 -30.57 6.04
CA PRO A 674 -8.95 -31.00 6.69
C PRO A 674 -8.89 -32.46 7.12
N ASP A 675 -9.52 -32.76 8.25
CA ASP A 675 -9.65 -34.11 8.82
C ASP A 675 -8.29 -34.87 8.95
N THR A 676 -7.20 -34.11 9.09
CA THR A 676 -5.83 -34.63 9.15
C THR A 676 -5.24 -34.31 10.52
N ALA A 677 -4.77 -35.34 11.24
CA ALA A 677 -4.11 -35.17 12.53
C ALA A 677 -2.68 -34.61 12.36
N PRO A 678 -2.16 -33.79 13.30
CA PRO A 678 -0.83 -33.19 13.21
C PRO A 678 0.28 -34.22 12.99
N ARG A 679 0.24 -35.37 13.68
CA ARG A 679 1.25 -36.43 13.49
C ARG A 679 1.27 -36.97 12.06
N ARG A 680 0.10 -37.16 11.44
CA ARG A 680 0.00 -37.61 10.04
C ARG A 680 0.58 -36.57 9.09
N ALA A 681 0.36 -35.28 9.34
CA ALA A 681 0.97 -34.20 8.56
C ALA A 681 2.50 -34.19 8.69
N ILE A 682 3.01 -34.36 9.92
CA ILE A 682 4.46 -34.46 10.18
C ILE A 682 5.08 -35.66 9.48
N ASP A 683 4.48 -36.85 9.63
CA ASP A 683 4.97 -38.07 9.00
C ASP A 683 5.04 -37.92 7.47
N ALA A 684 4.04 -37.25 6.87
CA ALA A 684 4.03 -36.97 5.43
C ALA A 684 5.10 -35.95 5.02
N LEU A 685 5.32 -34.88 5.79
CA LEU A 685 6.40 -33.92 5.54
C LEU A 685 7.78 -34.58 5.65
N THR A 686 7.98 -35.43 6.65
CA THR A 686 9.22 -36.20 6.85
C THR A 686 9.44 -37.20 5.71
N ALA A 687 8.39 -37.89 5.25
CA ALA A 687 8.47 -38.77 4.09
C ALA A 687 8.85 -37.99 2.82
N LEU A 688 8.14 -36.89 2.53
CA LEU A 688 8.44 -36.01 1.39
C LEU A 688 9.87 -35.46 1.43
N ALA A 689 10.38 -35.11 2.62
CA ALA A 689 11.75 -34.62 2.80
C ALA A 689 12.82 -35.71 2.62
N ALA A 690 12.47 -36.99 2.80
CA ALA A 690 13.36 -38.13 2.58
C ALA A 690 13.33 -38.62 1.12
N GLU A 691 12.30 -38.27 0.36
CA GLU A 691 12.14 -38.59 -1.05
C GLU A 691 12.98 -37.66 -1.94
N SER A 692 13.42 -38.20 -3.08
CA SER A 692 13.99 -37.37 -4.14
C SER A 692 12.90 -36.45 -4.72
N PRO A 693 13.25 -35.24 -5.18
CA PRO A 693 12.30 -34.35 -5.82
C PRO A 693 11.60 -35.06 -6.99
N PRO A 694 10.25 -35.06 -7.04
CA PRO A 694 9.51 -35.69 -8.11
C PRO A 694 9.69 -34.91 -9.40
N ASP A 695 9.30 -35.52 -10.51
CA ASP A 695 9.18 -34.78 -11.76
C ASP A 695 8.03 -33.73 -11.65
N PRO A 696 8.24 -32.45 -12.02
CA PRO A 696 7.22 -31.41 -11.94
C PRO A 696 5.94 -31.73 -12.73
N GLU A 697 6.06 -32.41 -13.87
CA GLU A 697 4.92 -32.76 -14.73
C GLU A 697 4.00 -33.73 -13.99
N SER A 698 4.58 -34.69 -13.25
CA SER A 698 3.81 -35.65 -12.43
C SER A 698 2.97 -35.01 -11.32
N LEU A 699 3.35 -33.83 -10.82
CA LEU A 699 2.52 -33.07 -9.87
C LEU A 699 1.47 -32.22 -10.60
N ALA A 700 1.79 -31.70 -11.78
CA ALA A 700 0.86 -30.93 -12.60
C ALA A 700 -0.29 -31.79 -13.14
N GLU A 701 -0.09 -33.09 -13.38
CA GLU A 701 -1.14 -34.06 -13.74
C GLU A 701 -2.30 -34.13 -12.73
N LEU A 702 -2.05 -33.76 -11.47
CA LEU A 702 -3.07 -33.73 -10.42
C LEU A 702 -4.02 -32.53 -10.53
N VAL A 703 -3.70 -31.55 -11.38
CA VAL A 703 -4.47 -30.31 -11.54
C VAL A 703 -5.49 -30.49 -12.67
N PRO A 704 -6.81 -30.45 -12.39
CA PRO A 704 -7.82 -30.69 -13.43
C PRO A 704 -7.93 -29.57 -14.47
N ASP A 705 -7.70 -28.31 -14.06
CA ASP A 705 -7.75 -27.14 -14.94
C ASP A 705 -6.37 -26.48 -15.01
N GLN A 706 -5.70 -26.69 -16.14
CA GLN A 706 -4.34 -26.22 -16.40
C GLN A 706 -4.31 -25.02 -17.37
N ILE A 707 -5.48 -24.48 -17.78
CA ILE A 707 -5.54 -23.38 -18.75
C ILE A 707 -5.27 -22.05 -18.04
N ILE A 708 -4.15 -21.39 -18.37
CA ILE A 708 -3.75 -20.12 -17.76
C ILE A 708 -3.60 -19.04 -18.84
N GLU A 709 -2.79 -19.30 -19.86
CA GLU A 709 -2.50 -18.40 -20.97
C GLU A 709 -3.53 -18.55 -22.11
N LYS A 710 -3.53 -17.59 -23.04
CA LYS A 710 -4.55 -17.37 -24.08
C LYS A 710 -4.88 -18.57 -24.97
N TYR A 711 -3.90 -19.44 -25.17
CA TYR A 711 -3.93 -20.54 -26.14
C TYR A 711 -3.51 -21.85 -25.46
N ASP A 712 -3.66 -21.96 -24.14
CA ASP A 712 -3.40 -23.23 -23.44
C ASP A 712 -4.49 -24.27 -23.72
N ASP A 713 -5.68 -23.82 -24.14
CA ASP A 713 -6.83 -24.66 -24.50
C ASP A 713 -6.58 -25.48 -25.77
N VAL A 714 -5.79 -24.97 -26.72
CA VAL A 714 -5.41 -25.66 -27.96
C VAL A 714 -4.21 -26.61 -27.80
N LEU A 715 -3.54 -26.61 -26.66
CA LEU A 715 -2.41 -27.52 -26.40
C LEU A 715 -2.93 -28.91 -26.07
N GLY A 716 -2.23 -29.96 -26.53
CA GLY A 716 -2.45 -31.32 -26.07
C GLY A 716 -2.14 -31.46 -24.57
N GLU A 717 -2.67 -32.51 -23.95
CA GLU A 717 -2.58 -32.76 -22.50
C GLU A 717 -1.12 -32.76 -21.99
N GLU A 718 -0.19 -33.39 -22.73
CA GLU A 718 1.24 -33.44 -22.40
C GLU A 718 1.86 -32.03 -22.38
N LEU A 719 1.68 -31.23 -23.44
CA LEU A 719 2.25 -29.88 -23.49
C LEU A 719 1.62 -28.92 -22.48
N ARG A 720 0.32 -29.08 -22.21
CA ARG A 720 -0.41 -28.28 -21.22
C ARG A 720 0.12 -28.53 -19.81
N THR A 721 0.36 -29.81 -19.48
CA THR A 721 0.96 -30.23 -18.21
C THR A 721 2.38 -29.67 -18.05
N ILE A 722 3.20 -29.78 -19.10
CA ILE A 722 4.57 -29.24 -19.13
C ILE A 722 4.57 -27.70 -18.93
N ALA A 723 3.69 -26.98 -19.65
CA ALA A 723 3.57 -25.53 -19.54
C ALA A 723 3.11 -25.08 -18.15
N TYR A 724 2.11 -25.76 -17.60
CA TYR A 724 1.62 -25.50 -16.25
C TYR A 724 2.73 -25.72 -15.21
N ALA A 725 3.42 -26.86 -15.28
CA ALA A 725 4.49 -27.22 -14.36
C ALA A 725 5.62 -26.17 -14.37
N ALA A 726 6.10 -25.79 -15.55
CA ALA A 726 7.18 -24.79 -15.70
C ALA A 726 6.82 -23.40 -15.17
N ARG A 727 5.52 -23.06 -15.09
CA ARG A 727 5.05 -21.73 -14.68
C ARG A 727 4.59 -21.67 -13.23
N LYS A 728 3.91 -22.70 -12.73
CA LYS A 728 3.23 -22.66 -11.43
C LYS A 728 3.89 -23.51 -10.35
N LEU A 729 4.86 -24.34 -10.70
CA LEU A 729 5.54 -25.22 -9.77
C LEU A 729 7.02 -24.86 -9.65
N ASP A 730 7.54 -24.96 -8.43
CA ASP A 730 8.97 -24.87 -8.15
C ASP A 730 9.35 -26.03 -7.23
N VAL A 731 9.50 -27.21 -7.84
CA VAL A 731 9.87 -28.44 -7.14
C VAL A 731 11.26 -28.30 -6.51
N GLY A 732 12.20 -27.63 -7.18
CA GLY A 732 13.56 -27.44 -6.70
C GLY A 732 13.59 -26.65 -5.38
N ALA A 733 12.98 -25.47 -5.35
CA ALA A 733 12.91 -24.65 -4.14
C ALA A 733 12.08 -25.32 -3.04
N THR A 734 11.02 -26.05 -3.41
CA THR A 734 10.17 -26.78 -2.46
C THR A 734 10.94 -27.91 -1.76
N TRP A 735 11.66 -28.74 -2.50
CA TRP A 735 12.48 -29.82 -1.91
C TRP A 735 13.72 -29.29 -1.19
N ALA A 736 14.25 -28.13 -1.56
CA ALA A 736 15.28 -27.46 -0.76
C ALA A 736 14.74 -26.94 0.58
N ALA A 737 13.45 -26.56 0.64
CA ALA A 737 12.78 -26.08 1.84
C ALA A 737 12.32 -27.20 2.79
N LEU A 738 11.90 -28.34 2.24
CA LEU A 738 11.25 -29.44 2.94
C LEU A 738 12.04 -29.97 4.16
N PRO A 739 13.35 -30.24 4.09
CA PRO A 739 14.10 -30.74 5.25
C PRO A 739 14.02 -29.81 6.47
N GLY A 740 14.08 -28.49 6.25
CA GLY A 740 13.94 -27.51 7.32
C GLY A 740 12.53 -27.45 7.90
N ILE A 741 11.51 -27.57 7.04
CA ILE A 741 10.09 -27.62 7.44
C ILE A 741 9.81 -28.88 8.27
N ALA A 742 10.24 -30.05 7.78
CA ALA A 742 10.04 -31.33 8.44
C ALA A 742 10.80 -31.42 9.77
N ALA A 743 12.06 -30.97 9.82
CA ALA A 743 12.84 -30.96 11.05
C ALA A 743 12.21 -30.06 12.13
N ALA A 744 11.71 -28.87 11.76
CA ALA A 744 10.99 -27.99 12.67
C ALA A 744 9.68 -28.63 13.16
N ALA A 745 8.97 -29.34 12.28
CA ALA A 745 7.72 -30.01 12.61
C ALA A 745 7.90 -31.21 13.56
N GLU A 746 8.98 -31.98 13.41
CA GLU A 746 9.33 -33.10 14.32
C GLU A 746 9.88 -32.62 15.68
N ALA A 747 10.65 -31.53 15.70
CA ALA A 747 11.28 -31.03 16.92
C ALA A 747 10.31 -30.27 17.84
N GLY A 748 9.27 -29.66 17.28
CA GLY A 748 8.31 -28.87 18.05
C GLY A 748 7.25 -29.73 18.73
N GLU A 749 6.88 -29.37 19.96
CA GLU A 749 5.71 -29.95 20.62
C GLU A 749 4.44 -29.58 19.83
N THR A 750 3.71 -30.58 19.36
CA THR A 750 2.43 -30.37 18.67
C THR A 750 1.33 -30.08 19.68
N ALA A 751 1.14 -28.81 19.98
CA ALA A 751 -0.05 -28.37 20.71
C ALA A 751 -1.29 -28.54 19.83
N HIS A 752 -2.25 -29.35 20.29
CA HIS A 752 -3.60 -29.34 19.73
C HIS A 752 -4.29 -28.08 20.22
N HIS A 753 -4.36 -27.08 19.36
CA HIS A 753 -5.20 -25.92 19.63
C HIS A 753 -6.63 -26.32 19.27
N ALA A 754 -7.54 -26.18 20.24
CA ALA A 754 -8.92 -25.98 19.84
C ALA A 754 -8.94 -24.71 18.98
N PRO A 755 -9.76 -24.63 17.89
CA PRO A 755 -10.21 -23.32 17.45
C PRO A 755 -10.62 -22.59 18.72
N PRO A 756 -10.10 -21.38 18.99
CA PRO A 756 -10.41 -20.72 20.24
C PRO A 756 -11.93 -20.74 20.36
N ASP A 757 -12.42 -21.33 21.44
CA ASP A 757 -13.80 -21.13 21.85
C ASP A 757 -13.87 -19.63 22.15
N PRO A 758 -14.38 -18.86 21.17
CA PRO A 758 -13.97 -17.52 20.77
C PRO A 758 -13.23 -16.76 21.85
N ALA A 759 -11.95 -17.12 22.12
CA ALA A 759 -11.32 -17.02 23.45
C ALA A 759 -12.24 -16.31 24.42
N ALA A 760 -13.32 -16.95 24.89
CA ALA A 760 -14.39 -16.22 25.55
C ALA A 760 -13.69 -15.57 26.73
N PRO A 761 -13.47 -14.25 26.76
CA PRO A 761 -12.32 -13.66 27.44
C PRO A 761 -12.53 -13.84 28.93
N HIS A 762 -12.11 -14.98 29.48
CA HIS A 762 -12.74 -15.65 30.63
C HIS A 762 -13.99 -14.93 31.12
N ARG A 763 -15.09 -14.87 30.33
CA ARG A 763 -16.06 -13.76 30.41
C ARG A 763 -16.32 -13.33 31.84
N HIS A 764 -15.61 -12.28 32.25
CA HIS A 764 -15.62 -11.86 33.63
C HIS A 764 -16.87 -11.03 33.78
N LYS A 765 -17.81 -11.50 34.60
CA LYS A 765 -18.99 -10.69 34.91
C LYS A 765 -18.51 -9.35 35.47
N ILE A 766 -19.18 -8.27 35.08
CA ILE A 766 -18.94 -6.97 35.69
C ILE A 766 -19.13 -7.12 37.20
N GLY A 767 -18.09 -6.78 37.95
CA GLY A 767 -18.03 -6.93 39.40
C GLY A 767 -17.73 -8.33 39.93
N ALA A 768 -17.18 -9.23 39.11
CA ALA A 768 -16.61 -10.51 39.57
C ALA A 768 -15.14 -10.39 40.02
N LEU A 769 -14.42 -9.39 39.52
CA LEU A 769 -13.01 -9.13 39.82
C LEU A 769 -12.85 -7.78 40.51
N PRO A 770 -11.85 -7.62 41.40
CA PRO A 770 -11.46 -6.30 41.91
C PRO A 770 -10.90 -5.43 40.77
N TYR A 771 -10.87 -4.11 40.98
CA TYR A 771 -10.30 -3.16 40.02
C TYR A 771 -9.07 -2.49 40.63
N ALA A 772 -8.00 -2.36 39.86
CA ALA A 772 -6.83 -1.57 40.21
C ALA A 772 -6.82 -0.33 39.31
N VAL A 773 -7.34 0.77 39.82
CA VAL A 773 -7.42 2.02 39.07
C VAL A 773 -6.10 2.76 39.20
N ILE A 774 -5.40 2.96 38.08
CA ILE A 774 -4.06 3.54 38.04
C ILE A 774 -4.05 4.89 37.34
N ASP A 775 -3.04 5.67 37.68
CA ASP A 775 -2.60 6.84 36.93
C ASP A 775 -1.07 6.97 37.11
N VAL A 776 -0.36 7.35 36.04
CA VAL A 776 1.08 7.60 36.05
C VAL A 776 1.43 8.97 35.50
N GLU A 777 2.34 9.65 36.19
CA GLU A 777 3.04 10.81 35.66
C GLU A 777 4.42 10.38 35.17
N THR A 778 4.86 10.91 34.02
CA THR A 778 6.02 10.37 33.29
C THR A 778 6.97 11.46 32.82
N THR A 779 8.21 11.08 32.49
CA THR A 779 9.19 12.02 31.92
C THR A 779 8.89 12.43 30.48
N GLY A 780 8.01 11.70 29.81
CA GLY A 780 7.65 11.84 28.39
C GLY A 780 6.62 10.78 27.98
N LEU A 781 6.47 10.54 26.68
CA LEU A 781 5.37 9.72 26.14
C LEU A 781 5.80 8.34 25.59
N ASP A 782 7.09 8.03 25.56
CA ASP A 782 7.63 6.78 24.99
C ASP A 782 8.01 5.77 26.09
N PRO A 783 7.26 4.67 26.27
CA PRO A 783 7.57 3.66 27.30
C PRO A 783 8.96 3.04 27.19
N LEU A 784 9.59 3.04 26.01
CA LEU A 784 10.93 2.46 25.83
C LEU A 784 12.05 3.36 26.35
N HIS A 785 11.84 4.67 26.44
CA HIS A 785 12.88 5.64 26.81
C HIS A 785 12.50 6.49 28.04
N ASP A 786 11.21 6.80 28.20
CA ASP A 786 10.69 7.59 29.30
C ASP A 786 10.41 6.76 30.55
N ARG A 787 10.38 7.44 31.70
CA ARG A 787 10.30 6.85 33.03
C ARG A 787 9.05 7.32 33.77
N VAL A 788 8.53 6.49 34.66
CA VAL A 788 7.45 6.89 35.59
C VAL A 788 8.03 7.69 36.76
N VAL A 789 7.47 8.86 37.06
CA VAL A 789 7.93 9.80 38.10
C VAL A 789 6.95 9.94 39.26
N GLU A 790 5.68 9.62 39.06
CA GLU A 790 4.70 9.44 40.13
C GLU A 790 3.72 8.36 39.68
N ILE A 791 3.31 7.49 40.59
CA ILE A 791 2.31 6.46 40.33
C ILE A 791 1.30 6.41 41.46
N ALA A 792 0.04 6.22 41.12
CA ALA A 792 -1.00 5.86 42.06
C ALA A 792 -1.76 4.63 41.60
N VAL A 793 -2.15 3.80 42.56
CA VAL A 793 -3.04 2.66 42.38
C VAL A 793 -4.13 2.73 43.45
N HIS A 794 -5.38 2.86 43.03
CA HIS A 794 -6.56 2.83 43.86
C HIS A 794 -7.28 1.49 43.63
N ARG A 795 -7.16 0.57 44.59
CA ARG A 795 -7.76 -0.75 44.50
C ARG A 795 -9.19 -0.71 45.03
N LEU A 796 -10.11 -1.27 44.25
CA LEU A 796 -11.53 -1.44 44.56
C LEU A 796 -11.85 -2.92 44.69
N HIS A 797 -12.79 -3.24 45.58
CA HIS A 797 -13.45 -4.53 45.64
C HIS A 797 -14.28 -4.79 44.36
N PRO A 798 -14.68 -6.04 44.10
CA PRO A 798 -15.48 -6.36 42.91
C PRO A 798 -16.81 -5.58 42.83
N ASP A 799 -17.42 -5.24 43.96
CA ASP A 799 -18.63 -4.41 44.02
C ASP A 799 -18.37 -2.90 43.77
N GLY A 800 -17.10 -2.52 43.54
CA GLY A 800 -16.69 -1.15 43.33
C GLY A 800 -16.43 -0.36 44.62
N SER A 801 -16.58 -0.96 45.80
CA SER A 801 -16.26 -0.29 47.07
C SER A 801 -14.75 -0.14 47.26
N PRO A 802 -14.25 0.96 47.86
CA PRO A 802 -12.81 1.17 48.06
C PRO A 802 -12.21 0.10 49.00
N ASP A 803 -11.08 -0.49 48.59
CA ASP A 803 -10.28 -1.43 49.40
C ASP A 803 -9.09 -0.70 50.03
N ARG A 804 -8.12 -0.34 49.18
CA ARG A 804 -6.87 0.30 49.62
C ARG A 804 -6.27 1.17 48.52
N SER A 805 -5.38 2.08 48.90
CA SER A 805 -4.68 2.95 47.96
C SER A 805 -3.19 2.99 48.21
N TYR A 806 -2.44 3.06 47.13
CA TYR A 806 -1.01 3.20 47.10
C TYR A 806 -0.64 4.36 46.17
N SER A 807 0.27 5.22 46.59
CA SER A 807 0.79 6.30 45.75
C SER A 807 2.19 6.65 46.19
N THR A 808 3.09 6.88 45.25
CA THR A 808 4.45 7.34 45.54
C THR A 808 5.02 8.15 44.39
N VAL A 809 5.84 9.14 44.73
CA VAL A 809 6.80 9.76 43.79
C VAL A 809 7.97 8.79 43.60
N LEU A 810 8.56 8.78 42.41
CA LEU A 810 9.65 7.89 42.01
C LEU A 810 10.88 8.66 41.52
N HIS A 811 12.05 8.22 41.97
CA HIS A 811 13.32 8.72 41.47
C HIS A 811 13.67 8.06 40.13
N ASN A 812 14.21 8.86 39.20
CA ASN A 812 14.81 8.38 37.96
C ASN A 812 16.00 9.27 37.55
N ASP A 813 16.89 8.74 36.71
CA ASP A 813 18.14 9.43 36.32
C ASP A 813 17.92 10.54 35.26
N SER A 814 16.76 10.56 34.60
CA SER A 814 16.41 11.50 33.52
C SER A 814 15.79 12.81 34.04
N GLY A 815 15.53 12.92 35.35
CA GLY A 815 14.88 14.08 35.97
C GLY A 815 13.35 14.04 35.91
N PRO A 816 12.66 15.14 36.27
CA PRO A 816 11.21 15.14 36.44
C PRO A 816 10.40 15.18 35.13
N GLY A 817 11.01 15.46 33.99
CA GLY A 817 10.28 15.65 32.72
C GLY A 817 9.43 16.92 32.67
N PRO A 818 8.22 16.90 32.08
CA PRO A 818 7.39 18.07 31.84
C PRO A 818 6.72 18.60 33.13
N THR A 819 7.52 19.20 34.03
CA THR A 819 7.06 19.81 35.30
C THR A 819 5.90 20.80 35.14
N HIS A 820 5.70 21.41 33.97
CA HIS A 820 4.56 22.31 33.72
C HIS A 820 3.20 21.58 33.62
N VAL A 821 3.21 20.26 33.40
CA VAL A 821 2.03 19.41 33.34
C VAL A 821 1.71 18.87 34.72
N HIS A 822 2.60 18.05 35.27
CA HIS A 822 2.38 17.33 36.52
C HIS A 822 2.92 18.04 37.76
N GLY A 823 3.65 19.15 37.62
CA GLY A 823 4.08 19.98 38.76
C GLY A 823 5.09 19.35 39.72
N LEU A 824 5.76 18.24 39.34
CA LEU A 824 6.84 17.61 40.11
C LEU A 824 8.18 18.22 39.71
N THR A 825 8.98 18.57 40.71
CA THR A 825 10.32 19.14 40.54
C THR A 825 11.40 18.11 40.78
N ALA A 826 12.63 18.37 40.33
CA ALA A 826 13.77 17.52 40.66
C ALA A 826 13.99 17.37 42.18
N GLY A 827 13.56 18.36 42.98
CA GLY A 827 13.58 18.29 44.43
C GLY A 827 12.53 17.34 45.02
N ASP A 828 11.35 17.19 44.39
CA ASP A 828 10.34 16.21 44.81
C ASP A 828 10.79 14.76 44.53
N LEU A 829 11.58 14.56 43.47
CA LEU A 829 12.16 13.26 43.11
C LEU A 829 13.39 12.91 43.98
N ALA A 830 14.03 13.91 44.60
CA ALA A 830 15.23 13.70 45.41
C ALA A 830 14.89 12.92 46.69
N GLY A 831 15.46 11.73 46.83
CA GLY A 831 15.19 10.83 47.97
C GLY A 831 13.93 9.98 47.83
N ALA A 832 13.23 10.06 46.69
CA ALA A 832 12.17 9.13 46.32
C ALA A 832 12.74 7.72 46.06
N PRO A 833 11.98 6.65 46.32
CA PRO A 833 12.38 5.31 45.91
C PRO A 833 12.45 5.21 44.37
N ALA A 834 13.33 4.36 43.84
CA ALA A 834 13.30 4.02 42.42
C ALA A 834 12.20 2.98 42.15
N PHE A 835 11.76 2.80 40.90
CA PHE A 835 10.73 1.80 40.58
C PHE A 835 11.05 0.36 41.10
N PRO A 836 12.29 -0.17 40.99
CA PRO A 836 12.63 -1.49 41.55
C PRO A 836 12.37 -1.61 43.06
N ASP A 837 12.46 -0.50 43.80
CA ASP A 837 12.24 -0.49 45.25
C ASP A 837 10.77 -0.65 45.64
N VAL A 838 9.83 -0.37 44.71
CA VAL A 838 8.38 -0.38 44.95
C VAL A 838 7.62 -1.34 44.04
N ALA A 839 8.31 -2.07 43.17
CA ALA A 839 7.72 -3.00 42.22
C ALA A 839 6.83 -4.05 42.91
N GLY A 840 7.25 -4.56 44.07
CA GLY A 840 6.45 -5.49 44.88
C GLY A 840 5.15 -4.88 45.42
N ASP A 841 5.18 -3.62 45.85
CA ASP A 841 3.98 -2.92 46.34
C ASP A 841 2.96 -2.69 45.22
N ILE A 842 3.44 -2.32 44.03
CA ILE A 842 2.58 -2.09 42.86
C ILE A 842 2.01 -3.41 42.35
N ALA A 843 2.83 -4.46 42.25
CA ALA A 843 2.39 -5.78 41.84
C ALA A 843 1.29 -6.34 42.78
N GLU A 844 1.44 -6.17 44.10
CA GLU A 844 0.43 -6.57 45.08
C GLU A 844 -0.90 -5.82 44.89
N MET A 845 -0.85 -4.58 44.39
CA MET A 845 -2.05 -3.79 44.10
C MET A 845 -2.74 -4.24 42.80
N LEU A 846 -2.00 -4.77 41.83
CA LEU A 846 -2.52 -5.27 40.54
C LEU A 846 -2.98 -6.73 40.60
N ASP A 847 -2.47 -7.52 41.55
CA ASP A 847 -2.70 -8.95 41.58
C ASP A 847 -4.19 -9.32 41.64
N GLY A 848 -4.62 -10.14 40.68
CA GLY A 848 -6.00 -10.58 40.50
C GLY A 848 -7.02 -9.49 40.15
N ALA A 849 -6.58 -8.28 39.77
CA ALA A 849 -7.45 -7.14 39.50
C ALA A 849 -7.47 -6.73 38.01
N VAL A 850 -8.59 -6.14 37.59
CA VAL A 850 -8.70 -5.44 36.30
C VAL A 850 -7.95 -4.12 36.39
N LEU A 851 -6.96 -3.90 35.54
CA LEU A 851 -6.22 -2.64 35.47
C LEU A 851 -7.10 -1.59 34.77
N VAL A 852 -7.37 -0.48 35.46
CA VAL A 852 -8.24 0.58 34.94
C VAL A 852 -7.49 1.90 34.88
N ALA A 853 -7.59 2.64 33.78
CA ALA A 853 -7.03 3.99 33.69
C ALA A 853 -7.80 4.87 32.68
N HIS A 854 -7.59 6.18 32.75
CA HIS A 854 -8.17 7.15 31.81
C HIS A 854 -7.20 7.39 30.66
N ASN A 855 -7.26 6.50 29.64
CA ASN A 855 -6.24 6.22 28.61
C ASN A 855 -5.35 5.01 28.96
N ALA A 856 -5.98 3.91 29.36
CA ALA A 856 -5.28 2.77 29.95
C ALA A 856 -4.18 2.11 29.09
N MET A 857 -4.18 2.28 27.77
CA MET A 857 -3.05 1.84 26.93
C MET A 857 -1.74 2.52 27.29
N PHE A 858 -1.78 3.82 27.59
CA PHE A 858 -0.59 4.59 27.95
C PHE A 858 -0.06 4.16 29.31
N ASP A 859 -0.92 4.20 30.35
CA ASP A 859 -0.55 3.86 31.71
C ASP A 859 -0.06 2.41 31.83
N ALA A 860 -0.76 1.46 31.18
CA ALA A 860 -0.35 0.06 31.17
C ALA A 860 1.00 -0.13 30.46
N ALA A 861 1.24 0.52 29.32
CA ALA A 861 2.50 0.38 28.59
C ALA A 861 3.70 0.94 29.38
N MET A 862 3.55 2.11 30.01
CA MET A 862 4.56 2.69 30.90
C MET A 862 4.86 1.74 32.07
N LEU A 863 3.81 1.19 32.68
CA LEU A 863 3.93 0.30 33.82
C LEU A 863 4.57 -1.05 33.47
N ILE A 864 4.19 -1.67 32.35
CA ILE A 864 4.82 -2.90 31.82
C ILE A 864 6.31 -2.66 31.57
N SER A 865 6.67 -1.51 30.99
CA SER A 865 8.06 -1.18 30.71
C SER A 865 8.89 -1.05 31.99
N GLU A 866 8.36 -0.39 33.02
CA GLU A 866 9.05 -0.31 34.31
C GLU A 866 9.22 -1.69 34.97
N PHE A 867 8.20 -2.56 34.91
CA PHE A 867 8.34 -3.96 35.35
C PHE A 867 9.41 -4.71 34.55
N ALA A 868 9.42 -4.57 33.22
CA ALA A 868 10.43 -5.20 32.36
C ALA A 868 11.86 -4.81 32.76
N ARG A 869 12.09 -3.53 33.10
CA ARG A 869 13.39 -3.03 33.56
C ARG A 869 13.83 -3.64 34.89
N THR A 870 12.90 -4.10 35.71
CA THR A 870 13.17 -4.75 37.00
C THR A 870 13.41 -6.26 36.91
N GLY A 871 13.29 -6.85 35.71
CA GLY A 871 13.63 -8.26 35.46
C GLY A 871 12.47 -9.25 35.51
N ALA A 872 11.22 -8.79 35.62
CA ALA A 872 10.03 -9.61 35.39
C ALA A 872 8.90 -8.80 34.76
N THR A 873 8.13 -9.41 33.87
CA THR A 873 7.01 -8.76 33.16
C THR A 873 5.75 -9.58 33.35
N PRO A 874 4.58 -8.96 33.53
CA PRO A 874 3.32 -9.70 33.42
C PRO A 874 3.17 -10.23 31.99
N ASP A 875 2.74 -11.48 31.84
CA ASP A 875 2.52 -12.11 30.53
C ASP A 875 1.44 -11.38 29.71
N ASP A 876 0.45 -10.84 30.41
CA ASP A 876 -0.63 -10.00 29.92
C ASP A 876 -1.27 -9.24 31.10
N MET A 877 -2.10 -8.24 30.81
CA MET A 877 -2.93 -7.57 31.81
C MET A 877 -4.35 -7.37 31.28
N LEU A 878 -5.35 -7.70 32.10
CA LEU A 878 -6.76 -7.42 31.81
C LEU A 878 -7.00 -5.93 32.07
N VAL A 879 -7.11 -5.15 30.99
CA VAL A 879 -7.20 -3.69 31.00
C VAL A 879 -8.60 -3.21 30.63
N LEU A 880 -9.10 -2.19 31.32
CA LEU A 880 -10.33 -1.48 30.98
C LEU A 880 -10.12 0.04 30.96
N CYS A 881 -10.51 0.69 29.86
CA CYS A 881 -10.22 2.11 29.62
C CYS A 881 -11.45 2.98 29.91
N THR A 882 -11.37 3.87 30.91
CA THR A 882 -12.51 4.76 31.22
C THR A 882 -12.77 5.82 30.15
N LEU A 883 -11.79 6.13 29.31
CA LEU A 883 -11.96 7.01 28.16
C LEU A 883 -12.83 6.34 27.08
N ASP A 884 -12.68 5.04 26.86
CA ASP A 884 -13.54 4.26 25.97
C ASP A 884 -14.94 4.08 26.56
N LEU A 885 -15.03 3.87 27.88
CA LEU A 885 -16.31 3.89 28.58
C LEU A 885 -17.02 5.24 28.50
N ALA A 886 -16.29 6.36 28.57
CA ALA A 886 -16.86 7.70 28.38
C ALA A 886 -17.36 7.90 26.94
N ARG A 887 -16.70 7.31 25.93
CA ARG A 887 -17.20 7.33 24.54
C ARG A 887 -18.50 6.56 24.38
N GLN A 888 -18.63 5.42 25.05
CA GLN A 888 -19.75 4.50 24.89
C GLN A 888 -20.95 4.88 25.78
N PHE A 889 -20.69 5.23 27.03
CA PHE A 889 -21.68 5.41 28.09
C PHE A 889 -21.71 6.83 28.67
N GLY A 890 -20.84 7.72 28.19
CA GLY A 890 -20.85 9.14 28.55
C GLY A 890 -21.89 9.93 27.76
N SER A 891 -22.28 11.09 28.28
CA SER A 891 -23.26 11.98 27.62
C SER A 891 -22.92 13.44 27.80
N GLY A 892 -22.87 14.21 26.72
CA GLY A 892 -22.71 15.68 26.78
C GLY A 892 -21.28 16.17 27.00
N HIS A 893 -20.28 15.32 26.82
CA HIS A 893 -18.86 15.69 26.94
C HIS A 893 -18.43 16.69 25.86
N ARG A 894 -17.71 17.76 26.26
CA ARG A 894 -17.08 18.72 25.33
C ARG A 894 -15.79 18.15 24.74
N SER A 895 -15.02 17.43 25.55
CA SER A 895 -13.88 16.60 25.16
C SER A 895 -13.83 15.35 26.04
N LEU A 896 -12.96 14.41 25.71
CA LEU A 896 -12.76 13.16 26.45
C LEU A 896 -11.54 13.21 27.37
N THR A 897 -11.15 14.39 27.83
CA THR A 897 -10.13 14.52 28.87
C THR A 897 -10.71 14.15 30.23
N LEU A 898 -9.85 13.75 31.17
CA LEU A 898 -10.30 13.35 32.51
C LEU A 898 -11.05 14.49 33.22
N ALA A 899 -10.54 15.73 33.09
CA ALA A 899 -11.13 16.91 33.68
C ALA A 899 -12.55 17.18 33.14
N ASP A 900 -12.73 17.13 31.81
CA ASP A 900 -14.03 17.37 31.20
C ASP A 900 -15.00 16.21 31.51
N CYS A 901 -14.53 14.96 31.51
CA CYS A 901 -15.36 13.82 31.90
C CYS A 901 -15.81 13.96 33.36
N ALA A 902 -14.88 14.30 34.26
CA ALA A 902 -15.19 14.50 35.67
C ALA A 902 -16.16 15.67 35.89
N GLU A 903 -15.99 16.79 35.19
CA GLU A 903 -16.90 17.94 35.26
C GLU A 903 -18.29 17.58 34.75
N THR A 904 -18.39 17.00 33.55
CA THR A 904 -19.68 16.60 32.95
C THR A 904 -20.43 15.61 33.84
N GLU A 905 -19.71 14.68 34.47
CA GLU A 905 -20.32 13.69 35.34
C GLU A 905 -20.53 14.24 36.77
N GLY A 906 -19.98 15.39 37.16
CA GLY A 906 -20.04 15.87 38.54
C GLY A 906 -19.23 14.99 39.50
N VAL A 907 -18.09 14.49 39.05
CA VAL A 907 -17.06 13.84 39.86
C VAL A 907 -16.07 14.92 40.34
N PRO A 908 -15.77 15.01 41.64
CA PRO A 908 -14.85 16.03 42.15
C PRO A 908 -13.41 15.73 41.71
N LEU A 909 -12.80 16.67 40.99
CA LEU A 909 -11.38 16.67 40.64
C LEU A 909 -10.68 17.82 41.36
N SER A 910 -10.07 17.55 42.52
CA SER A 910 -9.54 18.59 43.41
C SER A 910 -8.10 19.03 43.09
N ARG A 911 -7.30 18.16 42.45
CA ARG A 911 -5.92 18.42 42.01
C ARG A 911 -5.62 17.65 40.71
N ALA A 912 -6.01 18.21 39.57
CA ALA A 912 -5.66 17.64 38.27
C ALA A 912 -4.13 17.58 38.11
N HIS A 913 -3.64 16.51 37.46
CA HIS A 913 -2.22 16.22 37.25
C HIS A 913 -1.47 15.86 38.54
N SER A 914 -2.15 15.04 39.34
CA SER A 914 -1.61 14.33 40.49
C SER A 914 -2.15 12.91 40.41
N ALA A 915 -1.25 11.94 40.21
CA ALA A 915 -1.64 10.56 39.99
C ALA A 915 -2.66 10.04 41.02
N ALA A 916 -2.50 10.40 42.29
CA ALA A 916 -3.42 9.98 43.35
C ALA A 916 -4.84 10.54 43.19
N HIS A 917 -5.00 11.80 42.78
CA HIS A 917 -6.31 12.43 42.62
C HIS A 917 -6.95 12.04 41.28
N ASP A 918 -6.14 11.87 40.24
CA ASP A 918 -6.58 11.46 38.91
C ASP A 918 -7.04 9.99 38.91
N ALA A 919 -6.33 9.09 39.59
CA ALA A 919 -6.78 7.72 39.82
C ALA A 919 -8.10 7.65 40.62
N GLN A 920 -8.29 8.54 41.60
CA GLN A 920 -9.55 8.62 42.36
C GLN A 920 -10.72 9.12 41.51
N ALA A 921 -10.50 10.15 40.70
CA ALA A 921 -11.52 10.64 39.77
C ALA A 921 -11.87 9.59 38.72
N THR A 922 -10.85 8.89 38.21
CA THR A 922 -11.00 7.75 37.30
C THR A 922 -11.82 6.62 37.93
N ALA A 923 -11.59 6.31 39.20
CA ALA A 923 -12.36 5.30 39.93
C ALA A 923 -13.83 5.69 40.06
N ALA A 924 -14.12 6.96 40.38
CA ALA A 924 -15.49 7.46 40.45
C ALA A 924 -16.19 7.46 39.08
N LEU A 925 -15.47 7.77 38.01
CA LEU A 925 -15.99 7.69 36.64
C LEU A 925 -16.28 6.24 36.22
N LEU A 926 -15.36 5.32 36.53
CA LEU A 926 -15.54 3.88 36.28
C LEU A 926 -16.88 3.40 36.84
N LEU A 927 -17.16 3.68 38.12
CA LEU A 927 -18.39 3.22 38.78
C LEU A 927 -19.66 3.74 38.09
N ARG A 928 -19.64 4.99 37.63
CA ARG A 928 -20.76 5.58 36.88
C ARG A 928 -20.99 4.90 35.55
N TYR A 929 -19.91 4.67 34.80
CA TYR A 929 -20.01 4.02 33.50
C TYR A 929 -20.37 2.54 33.62
N LEU A 930 -19.89 1.83 34.64
CA LEU A 930 -20.32 0.46 34.93
C LEU A 930 -21.82 0.40 35.27
N GLY A 931 -22.34 1.38 36.02
CA GLY A 931 -23.78 1.50 36.29
C GLY A 931 -24.60 1.68 35.00
N ARG A 932 -24.20 2.59 34.11
CA ARG A 932 -24.87 2.81 32.81
C ARG A 932 -24.72 1.62 31.87
N ALA A 933 -23.58 0.94 31.88
CA ALA A 933 -23.39 -0.28 31.11
C ALA A 933 -24.35 -1.38 31.56
N ALA A 934 -24.56 -1.54 32.87
CA ALA A 934 -25.54 -2.46 33.42
C ALA A 934 -26.99 -2.09 33.02
N GLU A 935 -27.34 -0.80 33.03
CA GLU A 935 -28.64 -0.31 32.54
C GLU A 935 -28.85 -0.56 31.03
N ALA A 936 -27.77 -0.47 30.25
CA ALA A 936 -27.76 -0.77 28.82
C ALA A 936 -27.73 -2.29 28.50
N GLY A 937 -27.75 -3.15 29.52
CA GLY A 937 -27.82 -4.61 29.37
C GLY A 937 -26.48 -5.30 29.18
N HIS A 938 -25.36 -4.63 29.48
CA HIS A 938 -24.03 -5.25 29.51
C HIS A 938 -23.80 -5.91 30.88
N HIS A 939 -23.36 -7.15 30.86
CA HIS A 939 -23.15 -8.01 32.03
C HIS A 939 -21.69 -8.49 32.18
N TYR A 940 -20.87 -8.34 31.15
CA TYR A 940 -19.49 -8.84 31.11
C TYR A 940 -18.49 -7.74 30.71
N LEU A 941 -17.25 -7.85 31.21
CA LEU A 941 -16.20 -6.84 31.03
C LEU A 941 -15.79 -6.66 29.55
N ASP A 942 -15.84 -7.71 28.75
CA ASP A 942 -15.56 -7.67 27.31
C ASP A 942 -16.59 -6.84 26.53
N GLU A 943 -17.86 -6.88 26.96
CA GLU A 943 -18.94 -6.13 26.32
C GLU A 943 -18.79 -4.61 26.47
N ILE A 944 -17.94 -4.17 27.40
CA ILE A 944 -17.68 -2.75 27.70
C ILE A 944 -16.25 -2.34 27.34
N GLY A 945 -15.53 -3.17 26.57
CA GLY A 945 -14.21 -2.83 26.04
C GLY A 945 -13.03 -3.19 26.94
N ALA A 946 -13.17 -4.15 27.86
CA ALA A 946 -12.00 -4.73 28.52
C ALA A 946 -11.23 -5.65 27.57
N THR A 947 -9.90 -5.61 27.62
CA THR A 947 -9.01 -6.39 26.74
C THR A 947 -7.86 -7.01 27.54
N GLY A 948 -7.34 -8.15 27.09
CA GLY A 948 -6.25 -8.88 27.74
C GLY A 948 -6.72 -9.92 28.74
N THR A 949 -5.79 -10.49 29.50
CA THR A 949 -6.01 -11.55 30.48
C THR A 949 -5.33 -11.22 31.82
N LEU A 950 -5.81 -11.82 32.91
CA LEU A 950 -5.16 -11.63 34.22
C LEU A 950 -3.73 -12.19 34.16
N PRO A 951 -2.75 -11.49 34.78
CA PRO A 951 -1.39 -12.02 34.92
C PRO A 951 -1.38 -13.41 35.57
N ALA A 952 -0.42 -14.25 35.19
CA ALA A 952 -0.24 -15.56 35.82
C ALA A 952 -0.02 -15.43 37.34
N PRO A 953 -0.56 -16.34 38.17
CA PRO A 953 -0.32 -16.30 39.61
C PRO A 953 1.18 -16.31 39.93
N GLY A 954 1.63 -15.37 40.77
CA GLY A 954 3.05 -15.27 41.15
C GLY A 954 3.97 -14.69 40.07
N TRP A 955 3.44 -13.99 39.06
CA TRP A 955 4.23 -13.29 38.03
C TRP A 955 5.24 -12.27 38.60
N ALA A 956 4.96 -11.74 39.79
CA ALA A 956 5.81 -10.76 40.47
C ALA A 956 6.76 -11.44 41.47
N PRO A 957 8.08 -11.41 41.26
CA PRO A 957 9.06 -12.04 42.15
C PRO A 957 9.45 -11.20 43.38
N TRP A 958 9.01 -9.94 43.46
CA TRP A 958 9.42 -8.99 44.51
C TRP A 958 8.45 -8.97 45.68
N ALA A 959 8.97 -8.93 46.91
CA ALA A 959 8.16 -8.72 48.11
C ALA A 959 7.73 -7.24 48.23
N PRO A 960 6.51 -6.93 48.73
CA PRO A 960 6.09 -5.56 49.02
C PRO A 960 7.04 -4.88 50.02
N SER A 961 7.45 -3.64 49.73
CA SER A 961 8.44 -2.91 50.52
C SER A 961 7.82 -1.98 51.57
N GLY A 962 6.58 -1.56 51.37
CA GLY A 962 5.88 -0.55 52.13
C GLY A 962 6.39 0.88 51.94
N ARG A 963 7.39 1.11 51.07
CA ARG A 963 8.01 2.43 50.86
C ARG A 963 7.02 3.37 50.19
N ARG A 964 6.85 4.58 50.73
CA ARG A 964 5.99 5.61 50.14
C ARG A 964 6.62 6.98 50.33
N LEU A 965 6.71 7.76 49.26
CA LEU A 965 7.01 9.19 49.34
C LEU A 965 5.83 9.99 48.77
N ARG A 966 5.28 10.89 49.58
CA ARG A 966 4.20 11.78 49.14
C ARG A 966 4.78 13.02 48.48
N ARG A 967 4.14 13.44 47.38
CA ARG A 967 4.36 14.73 46.75
C ARG A 967 4.21 15.86 47.78
N THR A 968 5.23 16.72 47.87
CA THR A 968 5.27 17.83 48.84
C THR A 968 4.89 19.18 48.22
N HIS A 969 5.13 19.35 46.92
CA HIS A 969 4.81 20.56 46.19
C HIS A 969 3.37 20.56 45.62
N VAL A 970 2.58 21.59 45.98
CA VAL A 970 1.23 21.85 45.45
C VAL A 970 1.32 23.01 44.46
N PRO A 971 1.04 22.82 43.15
CA PRO A 971 0.98 23.92 42.20
C PRO A 971 -0.16 24.90 42.59
N ALA A 972 0.04 26.19 42.36
CA ALA A 972 -1.00 27.20 42.58
C ALA A 972 -2.23 26.90 41.70
N ALA A 973 -3.42 26.95 42.28
CA ALA A 973 -4.66 26.72 41.56
C ALA A 973 -4.87 27.82 40.48
N PRO A 974 -5.25 27.48 39.24
CA PRO A 974 -5.62 28.48 38.25
C PRO A 974 -6.83 29.29 38.74
N LEU A 975 -6.86 30.61 38.50
CA LEU A 975 -7.91 31.48 39.03
C LEU A 975 -9.30 31.24 38.42
N ARG A 976 -9.40 30.54 37.27
CA ARG A 976 -10.58 29.77 36.78
C ARG A 976 -10.36 29.25 35.35
N SER A 977 -11.22 28.33 34.89
CA SER A 977 -11.16 27.72 33.56
C SER A 977 -11.80 28.54 32.43
N ASP A 978 -12.78 29.43 32.63
CA ASP A 978 -13.33 30.23 31.51
C ASP A 978 -13.80 31.63 31.93
N LEU A 979 -13.15 32.66 31.38
CA LEU A 979 -13.60 34.05 31.46
C LEU A 979 -14.58 34.34 30.31
N PRO A 980 -15.70 35.04 30.55
CA PRO A 980 -16.69 35.29 29.52
C PRO A 980 -16.12 36.20 28.43
N VAL A 981 -16.28 35.78 27.17
CA VAL A 981 -15.91 36.55 25.98
C VAL A 981 -17.19 36.95 25.24
N PRO A 982 -17.53 38.25 25.17
CA PRO A 982 -18.74 38.70 24.48
C PRO A 982 -18.60 38.57 22.96
N THR A 983 -19.74 38.55 22.26
CA THR A 983 -19.76 38.59 20.79
C THR A 983 -19.24 39.94 20.29
N MET A 984 -18.41 39.92 19.25
CA MET A 984 -17.77 41.11 18.68
C MET A 984 -18.02 41.21 17.17
N ASN A 985 -17.70 42.36 16.58
CA ASN A 985 -18.12 42.72 15.23
C ASN A 985 -17.31 41.98 14.15
N SER A 986 -16.14 41.44 14.49
CA SER A 986 -15.33 40.64 13.57
C SER A 986 -14.74 39.40 14.20
N ARG A 987 -14.45 38.39 13.36
CA ARG A 987 -13.79 37.14 13.79
C ARG A 987 -12.41 37.40 14.40
N ALA A 988 -11.68 38.41 13.92
CA ALA A 988 -10.37 38.79 14.46
C ALA A 988 -10.48 39.37 15.89
N GLU A 989 -11.48 40.20 16.16
CA GLU A 989 -11.77 40.73 17.51
C GLU A 989 -12.12 39.58 18.48
N ILE A 990 -12.95 38.62 18.04
CA ILE A 990 -13.34 37.46 18.85
C ILE A 990 -12.12 36.59 19.20
N VAL A 991 -11.27 36.28 18.22
CA VAL A 991 -10.05 35.48 18.43
C VAL A 991 -9.10 36.19 19.39
N TYR A 992 -8.90 37.50 19.22
CA TYR A 992 -8.03 38.27 20.11
C TYR A 992 -8.57 38.31 21.54
N ALA A 993 -9.88 38.53 21.71
CA ALA A 993 -10.53 38.52 23.01
C ALA A 993 -10.42 37.16 23.73
N HIS A 994 -10.50 36.06 22.97
CA HIS A 994 -10.32 34.71 23.50
C HIS A 994 -8.91 34.46 24.02
N HIS A 995 -7.88 34.96 23.31
CA HIS A 995 -6.50 34.86 23.78
C HIS A 995 -6.25 35.68 25.06
N ILE A 996 -6.83 36.88 25.17
CA ILE A 996 -6.75 37.67 26.41
C ILE A 996 -7.43 36.93 27.57
N ALA A 997 -8.63 36.37 27.34
CA ALA A 997 -9.37 35.61 28.34
C ALA A 997 -8.61 34.34 28.79
N GLN A 998 -7.91 33.67 27.86
CA GLN A 998 -7.08 32.52 28.18
C GLN A 998 -5.84 32.90 29.00
N ALA A 999 -5.17 33.99 28.64
CA ALA A 999 -4.00 34.49 29.35
C ALA A 999 -4.35 34.97 30.77
N ALA A 1000 -5.55 35.56 30.94
CA ALA A 1000 -6.00 36.16 32.19
C ALA A 1000 -6.42 35.11 33.25
N ARG A 1001 -6.31 33.82 32.94
CA ARG A 1001 -6.62 32.71 33.86
C ARG A 1001 -5.66 32.62 35.06
N THR A 1002 -4.43 33.14 34.95
CA THR A 1002 -3.56 33.45 36.10
C THR A 1002 -2.71 34.70 35.84
N PRO A 1003 -2.38 35.51 36.87
CA PRO A 1003 -1.51 36.67 36.77
C PRO A 1003 -0.14 36.33 36.14
N GLU A 1004 0.44 35.19 36.49
CA GLU A 1004 1.77 34.77 36.03
C GLU A 1004 1.76 34.39 34.54
N THR A 1005 0.69 33.72 34.06
CA THR A 1005 0.51 33.48 32.62
C THR A 1005 0.28 34.77 31.86
N PHE A 1006 -0.53 35.67 32.42
CA PHE A 1006 -0.85 36.93 31.78
C PHE A 1006 0.40 37.78 31.57
N ASP A 1007 1.21 38.00 32.62
CA ASP A 1007 2.44 38.79 32.56
C ASP A 1007 3.46 38.25 31.56
N ARG A 1008 3.60 36.92 31.47
CA ARG A 1008 4.50 36.27 30.49
C ARG A 1008 3.98 36.38 29.05
N GLN A 1009 2.67 36.49 28.86
CA GLN A 1009 2.03 36.51 27.54
C GLN A 1009 1.71 37.91 27.00
N ILE A 1010 1.97 38.99 27.76
CA ILE A 1010 1.70 40.37 27.30
C ILE A 1010 2.34 40.66 25.93
N SER A 1011 3.58 40.23 25.69
CA SER A 1011 4.24 40.43 24.39
C SER A 1011 3.53 39.66 23.28
N LEU A 1012 3.19 38.39 23.54
CA LEU A 1012 2.51 37.52 22.59
C LEU A 1012 1.11 38.04 22.26
N LEU A 1013 0.37 38.59 23.24
CA LEU A 1013 -0.94 39.21 23.01
C LEU A 1013 -0.80 40.46 22.11
N ARG A 1014 0.22 41.29 22.31
CA ARG A 1014 0.48 42.44 21.44
C ARG A 1014 0.86 42.02 20.01
N ASP A 1015 1.65 40.97 19.87
CA ASP A 1015 2.01 40.42 18.55
C ASP A 1015 0.82 39.73 17.88
N THR A 1016 -0.05 39.08 18.65
CA THR A 1016 -1.33 38.53 18.16
C THR A 1016 -2.24 39.62 17.60
N ALA A 1017 -2.37 40.75 18.30
CA ALA A 1017 -3.14 41.90 17.80
C ALA A 1017 -2.61 42.44 16.47
N ARG A 1018 -1.28 42.48 16.30
CA ARG A 1018 -0.61 42.90 15.06
C ARG A 1018 -0.81 41.88 13.94
N ALA A 1019 -0.67 40.59 14.23
CA ALA A 1019 -0.86 39.51 13.26
C ALA A 1019 -2.31 39.45 12.74
N LEU A 1020 -3.28 39.80 13.58
CA LEU A 1020 -4.69 39.93 13.22
C LEU A 1020 -5.05 41.27 12.57
N ALA A 1021 -4.07 42.15 12.34
CA ALA A 1021 -4.23 43.47 11.74
C ALA A 1021 -5.32 44.35 12.41
N LEU A 1022 -5.47 44.25 13.74
CA LEU A 1022 -6.47 45.02 14.48
C LEU A 1022 -6.11 46.51 14.54
N THR A 1023 -7.06 47.37 14.15
CA THR A 1023 -6.89 48.82 14.25
C THR A 1023 -6.94 49.28 15.72
N PRO A 1024 -6.39 50.46 16.07
CA PRO A 1024 -6.48 51.00 17.42
C PRO A 1024 -7.93 51.11 17.95
N SER A 1025 -8.88 51.43 17.07
CA SER A 1025 -10.31 51.47 17.42
C SER A 1025 -10.88 50.08 17.71
N ALA A 1026 -10.47 49.05 16.96
CA ALA A 1026 -10.89 47.66 17.19
C ALA A 1026 -10.29 47.10 18.50
N LEU A 1027 -9.02 47.42 18.81
CA LEU A 1027 -8.39 47.05 20.08
C LEU A 1027 -9.11 47.67 21.28
N THR A 1028 -9.45 48.96 21.18
CA THR A 1028 -10.20 49.66 22.22
C THR A 1028 -11.58 49.03 22.42
N ASN A 1029 -12.28 48.72 21.32
CA ASN A 1029 -13.59 48.05 21.36
C ASN A 1029 -13.52 46.66 22.03
N VAL A 1030 -12.49 45.85 21.72
CA VAL A 1030 -12.26 44.54 22.36
C VAL A 1030 -12.06 44.69 23.87
N HIS A 1031 -11.19 45.62 24.29
CA HIS A 1031 -10.90 45.84 25.70
C HIS A 1031 -12.12 46.39 26.46
N GLU A 1032 -12.91 47.29 25.88
CA GLU A 1032 -14.13 47.81 26.51
C GLU A 1032 -15.22 46.74 26.65
N CYS A 1033 -15.40 45.91 25.62
CA CYS A 1033 -16.35 44.80 25.65
C CYS A 1033 -15.95 43.75 26.70
N LEU A 1034 -14.66 43.41 26.79
CA LEU A 1034 -14.15 42.52 27.85
C LEU A 1034 -14.28 43.16 29.23
N ALA A 1035 -13.94 44.44 29.38
CA ALA A 1035 -14.09 45.14 30.67
C ALA A 1035 -15.54 45.13 31.17
N LYS A 1036 -16.52 45.33 30.28
CA LYS A 1036 -17.95 45.21 30.59
C LYS A 1036 -18.35 43.77 30.91
N ALA A 1037 -17.91 42.80 30.12
CA ALA A 1037 -18.18 41.38 30.39
C ALA A 1037 -17.57 40.90 31.72
N TRP A 1038 -16.50 41.57 32.16
CA TRP A 1038 -15.76 41.29 33.38
C TRP A 1038 -16.12 42.23 34.53
N GLU A 1039 -17.26 42.93 34.49
CA GLU A 1039 -17.69 43.87 35.56
C GLU A 1039 -17.77 43.22 36.95
N SER A 1040 -18.07 41.92 37.01
CA SER A 1040 -18.04 41.10 38.22
C SER A 1040 -16.67 40.47 38.56
N HIS A 1041 -15.59 40.81 37.83
CA HIS A 1041 -14.26 40.17 37.89
C HIS A 1041 -13.13 41.22 38.05
N PRO A 1042 -12.90 41.74 39.27
CA PRO A 1042 -12.04 42.91 39.49
C PRO A 1042 -10.54 42.65 39.28
N ASN A 1043 -10.04 41.42 39.46
CA ASN A 1043 -8.63 41.08 39.29
C ASN A 1043 -8.25 41.00 37.80
N GLU A 1044 -9.10 40.38 37.00
CA GLU A 1044 -8.94 40.23 35.56
C GLU A 1044 -9.16 41.56 34.84
N GLN A 1045 -10.04 42.42 35.36
CA GLN A 1045 -10.10 43.82 34.94
C GLN A 1045 -8.80 44.58 35.22
N ALA A 1046 -8.10 44.30 36.32
CA ALA A 1046 -6.81 44.94 36.62
C ALA A 1046 -5.72 44.47 35.64
N LEU A 1047 -5.69 43.18 35.32
CA LEU A 1047 -4.82 42.62 34.28
C LEU A 1047 -5.13 43.22 32.89
N LEU A 1048 -6.41 43.31 32.51
CA LEU A 1048 -6.84 43.91 31.25
C LEU A 1048 -6.43 45.38 31.14
N ARG A 1049 -6.50 46.15 32.23
CA ARG A 1049 -6.01 47.55 32.28
C ARG A 1049 -4.50 47.64 32.07
N ALA A 1050 -3.72 46.64 32.50
CA ALA A 1050 -2.28 46.59 32.26
C ALA A 1050 -1.92 46.35 30.78
N LEU A 1051 -2.86 45.82 29.98
CA LEU A 1051 -2.75 45.63 28.53
C LEU A 1051 -3.04 46.92 27.73
N GLY A 1052 -3.82 47.86 28.29
CA GLY A 1052 -4.18 49.14 27.66
C GLY A 1052 -2.98 50.08 27.44
N PRO A 1053 -3.13 51.12 26.59
CA PRO A 1053 -2.07 52.11 26.42
C PRO A 1053 -1.80 52.80 27.75
N ARG A 1054 -0.59 52.64 28.31
CA ARG A 1054 -0.14 53.47 29.42
C ARG A 1054 -0.10 54.91 28.90
N ASP A 1055 -0.88 55.79 29.50
CA ASP A 1055 -0.67 57.22 29.34
C ASP A 1055 0.74 57.55 29.86
N ARG A 1056 1.60 57.94 28.92
CA ARG A 1056 2.98 58.44 29.00
C ARG A 1056 4.11 57.42 29.13
#